data_AF-A0AAD5U482-F1
#
_entry.id   AF-A0AAD5U482-F1
#
_cell.length_a   1.000
_cell.length_b   1.000
_cell.length_c   1.000
_cell.angle_alpha   90.00
_cell.angle_beta   90.00
_cell.angle_gamma   90.00
#
_symmetry.space_group_name_H-M   'P 1'
#
loop_
_entity.id
_entity.type
_entity.pdbx_description
1 polymer ?
#
loop_
_entity_poly.entity_id
_entity_poly.type
_entity_poly.pdbx_seq_one_letter_code
_entity_poly.pdbx_strand_id
1 'polypeptide(L)'
;MDFTSVNQLNQKYQKHDSTNFVYGTAGFRTLASTLCPVLFRLGMLANLRSRKLNSKIIGGMITASHNPFPDNGIKLVEPLGEMLTFSWEEYATKMANAMTAEKLISVIKEIVTLENIDVNCTANVVVARDTRPSGLKLAEAFIEGVKVLHGNVKDYGVLTTPQLHYLVRCLNTSDSASFYGSPTEDGYYQKLSDAFKTIVDGQKKISPLYVDAANGVGAKALSSLSKVIGSQHFDCYIANAEISKPEKLNFQCGADYVKLEQTGPFGLEIKPNMRCCSLDGDADRIVYFYVNNDNVFKLLDGDKIATLSAWFLIDLIKKSGVKINGRELKIGLVQTAYANGSATQYATKSLKVPVVFTETGVKHLHHEALKYDIGIYFEANGHGTVLFSESAIKAFRDEKGEYHFSSIKSKNESQIKALRILVSFSQLINQAVGDALSDMLLVEAILTLTQTTLESWDSAYKNLPNLQVKVKVTDKNIFKAIKADTELAEPAEVQKFINNQVKNYSRARCFVRPSGTEDVVRIYSEALTQPENEKLSKAVCEYIRLQFGNIESESFEKSDGAVSITRNVSNVQHRGLKIKYNGKLLNSCNQIGVWVQINNRSTGTKTKSIINGETEIFSPSDDPLDEYLVGKDKNEKWDVQLAFVDINGNWDSKLGQNYHFSF
;
A
#
# COMPACT_ATOMS: atom_id res chain seq x y z
N MET A 1 -19.94 2.08 -35.68
CA MET A 1 -18.94 3.01 -35.13
C MET A 1 -18.21 3.68 -36.28
N ASP A 2 -18.09 5.01 -36.26
CA ASP A 2 -17.21 5.75 -37.18
C ASP A 2 -15.80 5.82 -36.60
N PHE A 3 -14.80 5.35 -37.36
CA PHE A 3 -13.40 5.31 -36.93
C PHE A 3 -12.59 6.50 -37.45
N THR A 4 -13.19 7.39 -38.24
CA THR A 4 -12.52 8.60 -38.76
C THR A 4 -12.11 9.52 -37.62
N SER A 5 -13.02 9.75 -36.67
CA SER A 5 -12.77 10.52 -35.46
C SER A 5 -11.71 9.89 -34.55
N VAL A 6 -11.66 8.54 -34.49
CA VAL A 6 -10.63 7.80 -33.74
C VAL A 6 -9.25 8.05 -34.32
N ASN A 7 -9.10 7.98 -35.65
CA ASN A 7 -7.83 8.25 -36.32
C ASN A 7 -7.35 9.69 -36.08
N GLN A 8 -8.23 10.68 -36.20
CA GLN A 8 -7.89 12.09 -35.99
C GLN A 8 -7.44 12.37 -34.56
N LEU A 9 -8.21 11.94 -33.55
CA LEU A 9 -7.86 12.18 -32.14
C LEU A 9 -6.67 11.34 -31.68
N ASN A 10 -6.42 10.17 -32.28
CA ASN A 10 -5.23 9.40 -31.98
C ASN A 10 -3.93 10.14 -32.36
N GLN A 11 -3.94 11.07 -33.32
CA GLN A 11 -2.77 11.90 -33.63
C GLN A 11 -2.40 12.82 -32.45
N LYS A 12 -3.39 13.33 -31.71
CA LYS A 12 -3.20 14.13 -30.49
C LYS A 12 -2.66 13.30 -29.32
N TYR A 13 -3.07 12.02 -29.23
CA TYR A 13 -2.71 11.10 -28.14
C TYR A 13 -1.83 9.94 -28.61
N GLN A 14 -0.93 10.23 -29.55
CA GLN A 14 -0.06 9.22 -30.11
C GLN A 14 0.91 8.70 -29.04
N LYS A 15 1.08 7.38 -29.01
CA LYS A 15 2.11 6.74 -28.19
C LYS A 15 3.43 6.87 -28.93
N HIS A 16 4.37 7.61 -28.36
CA HIS A 16 5.66 7.92 -28.99
C HIS A 16 6.81 7.02 -28.52
N ASP A 17 6.69 6.44 -27.34
CA ASP A 17 7.72 5.58 -26.75
C ASP A 17 7.40 4.09 -26.95
N SER A 18 8.42 3.24 -26.79
CA SER A 18 8.27 1.78 -26.77
C SER A 18 7.90 1.25 -25.38
N THR A 19 7.48 2.13 -24.46
CA THR A 19 7.11 1.74 -23.09
C THR A 19 5.99 0.70 -23.15
N ASN A 20 6.19 -0.42 -22.46
CA ASN A 20 5.18 -1.46 -22.36
C ASN A 20 4.34 -1.23 -21.10
N PHE A 21 3.05 -0.94 -21.28
CA PHE A 21 2.12 -0.72 -20.19
C PHE A 21 1.40 -2.01 -19.83
N VAL A 22 1.28 -2.34 -18.55
CA VAL A 22 0.49 -3.49 -18.08
C VAL A 22 -0.59 -3.00 -17.12
N TYR A 23 -1.84 -3.42 -17.35
CA TYR A 23 -2.93 -3.15 -16.41
C TYR A 23 -2.82 -4.13 -15.24
N GLY A 24 -2.34 -3.67 -14.10
CA GLY A 24 -2.18 -4.49 -12.90
C GLY A 24 -3.43 -4.47 -12.00
N THR A 25 -3.31 -5.06 -10.81
CA THR A 25 -4.38 -5.10 -9.79
C THR A 25 -4.94 -3.73 -9.41
N ALA A 26 -4.12 -2.68 -9.56
CA ALA A 26 -4.47 -1.29 -9.27
C ALA A 26 -4.50 -0.42 -10.53
N GLY A 27 -4.76 -1.02 -11.71
CA GLY A 27 -4.84 -0.34 -12.99
C GLY A 27 -3.48 0.00 -13.60
N PHE A 28 -3.45 1.01 -14.47
CA PHE A 28 -2.19 1.57 -14.95
C PHE A 28 -1.64 2.58 -13.95
N ARG A 29 -0.35 2.51 -13.65
CA ARG A 29 0.32 3.44 -12.75
C ARG A 29 1.78 3.63 -13.14
N THR A 30 2.17 4.87 -13.37
CA THR A 30 3.54 5.27 -13.73
C THR A 30 3.65 6.81 -13.71
N LEU A 31 4.75 7.35 -14.21
CA LEU A 31 4.96 8.79 -14.38
C LEU A 31 3.81 9.42 -15.19
N ALA A 32 3.24 10.49 -14.67
CA ALA A 32 2.06 11.12 -15.28
C ALA A 32 2.31 11.64 -16.71
N SER A 33 3.55 11.97 -17.04
CA SER A 33 3.97 12.46 -18.35
C SER A 33 3.73 11.45 -19.49
N THR A 34 3.66 10.15 -19.20
CA THR A 34 3.47 9.10 -20.22
C THR A 34 2.01 8.63 -20.34
N LEU A 35 1.10 9.12 -19.49
CA LEU A 35 -0.22 8.52 -19.30
C LEU A 35 -1.33 9.07 -20.20
N CYS A 36 -1.18 10.23 -20.84
CA CYS A 36 -2.24 10.79 -21.70
C CYS A 36 -2.68 9.83 -22.83
N PRO A 37 -1.75 9.21 -23.60
CA PRO A 37 -2.09 8.18 -24.59
C PRO A 37 -2.85 7.00 -23.99
N VAL A 38 -2.47 6.57 -22.79
CA VAL A 38 -3.07 5.45 -22.08
C VAL A 38 -4.52 5.79 -21.72
N LEU A 39 -4.76 6.90 -21.02
CA LEU A 39 -6.10 7.27 -20.56
C LEU A 39 -7.09 7.53 -21.70
N PHE A 40 -6.65 8.12 -22.81
CA PHE A 40 -7.47 8.23 -24.01
C PHE A 40 -7.98 6.87 -24.51
N ARG A 41 -7.11 5.85 -24.53
CA ARG A 41 -7.49 4.48 -24.91
C ARG A 41 -8.37 3.82 -23.85
N LEU A 42 -8.16 4.07 -22.55
CA LEU A 42 -9.05 3.56 -21.51
C LEU A 42 -10.44 4.19 -21.54
N GLY A 43 -10.57 5.45 -21.97
CA GLY A 43 -11.87 6.07 -22.19
C GLY A 43 -12.69 5.28 -23.22
N MET A 44 -12.04 4.84 -24.30
CA MET A 44 -12.66 3.97 -25.29
C MET A 44 -13.02 2.60 -24.70
N LEU A 45 -12.13 1.99 -23.90
CA LEU A 45 -12.42 0.70 -23.26
C LEU A 45 -13.60 0.80 -22.28
N ALA A 46 -13.66 1.84 -21.46
CA ALA A 46 -14.77 2.08 -20.54
C ALA A 46 -16.10 2.24 -21.28
N ASN A 47 -16.08 2.90 -22.45
CA ASN A 47 -17.23 3.00 -23.34
C ASN A 47 -17.68 1.61 -23.82
N LEU A 48 -16.76 0.80 -24.36
CA LEU A 48 -17.05 -0.57 -24.80
C LEU A 48 -17.59 -1.44 -23.66
N ARG A 49 -17.01 -1.31 -22.46
CA ARG A 49 -17.45 -2.04 -21.26
C ARG A 49 -18.87 -1.66 -20.85
N SER A 50 -19.21 -0.38 -20.88
CA SER A 50 -20.57 0.09 -20.59
C SER A 50 -21.59 -0.50 -21.57
N ARG A 51 -21.27 -0.51 -22.87
CA ARG A 51 -22.13 -1.12 -23.91
C ARG A 51 -22.29 -2.62 -23.72
N LYS A 52 -21.19 -3.33 -23.43
CA LYS A 52 -21.22 -4.76 -23.12
C LYS A 52 -22.17 -5.08 -21.96
N LEU A 53 -22.24 -4.18 -20.98
CA LEU A 53 -23.11 -4.32 -19.82
C LEU A 53 -24.45 -3.59 -20.00
N ASN A 54 -24.96 -3.46 -21.23
CA ASN A 54 -26.27 -2.89 -21.53
C ASN A 54 -26.47 -1.47 -20.96
N SER A 55 -25.56 -0.55 -21.30
CA SER A 55 -25.56 0.86 -20.86
C SER A 55 -25.32 1.08 -19.37
N LYS A 56 -24.92 0.06 -18.59
CA LYS A 56 -24.55 0.24 -17.18
C LYS A 56 -23.37 1.20 -17.05
N ILE A 57 -23.37 1.97 -15.98
CA ILE A 57 -22.37 3.02 -15.76
C ILE A 57 -21.05 2.41 -15.31
N ILE A 58 -19.97 2.81 -15.98
CA ILE A 58 -18.59 2.44 -15.65
C ILE A 58 -17.87 3.65 -15.06
N GLY A 59 -17.06 3.45 -14.03
CA GLY A 59 -16.24 4.50 -13.44
C GLY A 59 -14.80 4.49 -13.96
N GLY A 60 -14.14 5.65 -13.97
CA GLY A 60 -12.70 5.80 -14.11
C GLY A 60 -12.14 6.65 -12.96
N MET A 61 -11.32 6.06 -12.09
CA MET A 61 -10.64 6.77 -11.01
C MET A 61 -9.21 7.11 -11.43
N ILE A 62 -8.88 8.41 -11.49
CA ILE A 62 -7.54 8.88 -11.83
C ILE A 62 -6.77 9.20 -10.56
N THR A 63 -5.86 8.30 -10.21
CA THR A 63 -5.01 8.41 -9.00
C THR A 63 -3.85 7.42 -9.06
N ALA A 64 -2.78 7.74 -8.34
CA ALA A 64 -1.74 6.77 -7.98
C ALA A 64 -1.66 6.48 -6.47
N SER A 65 -2.71 6.78 -5.69
CA SER A 65 -2.82 6.41 -4.26
C SER A 65 -1.59 6.86 -3.47
N HIS A 66 -0.88 5.94 -2.81
CA HIS A 66 0.33 6.15 -2.01
C HIS A 66 1.59 6.60 -2.79
N ASN A 67 1.60 6.58 -4.12
CA ASN A 67 2.80 6.96 -4.89
C ASN A 67 3.19 8.44 -4.70
N PRO A 68 4.44 8.84 -5.00
CA PRO A 68 4.84 10.24 -5.06
C PRO A 68 4.06 11.04 -6.11
N PHE A 69 3.86 12.36 -5.90
CA PHE A 69 3.01 13.20 -6.76
C PHE A 69 3.34 13.27 -8.27
N PRO A 70 4.58 13.02 -8.76
CA PRO A 70 4.88 12.98 -10.20
C PRO A 70 4.22 11.79 -10.93
N ASP A 71 3.93 10.71 -10.19
CA ASP A 71 3.17 9.58 -10.72
C ASP A 71 1.69 9.92 -10.86
N ASN A 72 0.97 9.19 -11.70
CA ASN A 72 -0.48 9.10 -11.64
C ASN A 72 -0.91 7.73 -12.16
N GLY A 73 -2.21 7.52 -12.32
CA GLY A 73 -2.75 6.26 -12.78
C GLY A 73 -4.22 6.33 -13.12
N ILE A 74 -4.77 5.21 -13.58
CA ILE A 74 -6.20 5.06 -13.76
C ILE A 74 -6.64 3.64 -13.45
N LYS A 75 -7.77 3.52 -12.73
CA LYS A 75 -8.50 2.27 -12.48
C LYS A 75 -9.91 2.38 -13.06
N LEU A 76 -10.39 1.33 -13.73
CA LEU A 76 -11.79 1.22 -14.11
C LEU A 76 -12.62 0.55 -13.01
N VAL A 77 -13.86 1.00 -12.87
CA VAL A 77 -14.81 0.57 -11.84
C VAL A 77 -16.05 -0.03 -12.50
N GLU A 78 -16.38 -1.26 -12.13
CA GLU A 78 -17.55 -2.01 -12.60
C GLU A 78 -18.86 -1.49 -11.98
N PRO A 79 -20.04 -1.86 -12.52
CA PRO A 79 -21.31 -1.24 -12.13
C PRO A 79 -21.68 -1.34 -10.64
N LEU A 80 -21.22 -2.38 -9.94
CA LEU A 80 -21.45 -2.54 -8.50
C LEU A 80 -20.37 -1.88 -7.64
N GLY A 81 -19.50 -1.08 -8.25
CA GLY A 81 -18.37 -0.46 -7.58
C GLY A 81 -17.17 -1.39 -7.41
N GLU A 82 -17.16 -2.56 -8.06
CA GLU A 82 -16.04 -3.50 -8.03
C GLU A 82 -14.91 -3.04 -8.95
N MET A 83 -13.73 -3.64 -8.80
CA MET A 83 -12.62 -3.46 -9.74
C MET A 83 -12.92 -4.12 -11.09
N LEU A 84 -12.33 -3.61 -12.19
CA LEU A 84 -12.42 -4.20 -13.53
C LEU A 84 -12.19 -5.73 -13.52
N THR A 85 -13.05 -6.49 -14.20
CA THR A 85 -12.92 -7.96 -14.30
C THR A 85 -11.60 -8.40 -14.94
N PHE A 86 -11.04 -9.55 -14.52
CA PHE A 86 -9.71 -10.03 -14.97
C PHE A 86 -9.61 -10.17 -16.49
N SER A 87 -10.66 -10.68 -17.15
CA SER A 87 -10.65 -10.84 -18.60
C SER A 87 -10.54 -9.52 -19.37
N TRP A 88 -10.92 -8.39 -18.75
CA TRP A 88 -10.86 -7.07 -19.38
C TRP A 88 -9.54 -6.33 -19.13
N GLU A 89 -8.69 -6.80 -18.23
CA GLU A 89 -7.34 -6.23 -17.99
C GLU A 89 -6.41 -6.50 -19.18
N GLU A 90 -6.57 -7.64 -19.86
CA GLU A 90 -5.83 -7.96 -21.08
C GLU A 90 -6.22 -6.99 -22.21
N TYR A 91 -7.51 -6.68 -22.37
CA TYR A 91 -7.96 -5.68 -23.34
C TYR A 91 -7.41 -4.29 -23.03
N ALA A 92 -7.40 -3.88 -21.76
CA ALA A 92 -6.78 -2.63 -21.32
C ALA A 92 -5.30 -2.58 -21.71
N THR A 93 -4.56 -3.66 -21.44
CA THR A 93 -3.14 -3.82 -21.78
C THR A 93 -2.91 -3.78 -23.30
N LYS A 94 -3.71 -4.52 -24.08
CA LYS A 94 -3.63 -4.53 -25.55
C LYS A 94 -3.89 -3.15 -26.15
N MET A 95 -4.94 -2.46 -25.67
CA MET A 95 -5.27 -1.12 -26.16
C MET A 95 -4.17 -0.12 -25.83
N ALA A 96 -3.69 -0.07 -24.57
CA ALA A 96 -2.64 0.84 -24.12
C ALA A 96 -1.35 0.72 -24.93
N ASN A 97 -1.02 -0.49 -25.41
CA ASN A 97 0.19 -0.76 -26.19
C ASN A 97 -0.01 -0.69 -27.72
N ALA A 98 -1.19 -0.31 -28.21
CA ALA A 98 -1.41 -0.11 -29.65
C ALA A 98 -0.67 1.14 -30.16
N MET A 99 0.41 0.91 -30.91
CA MET A 99 1.34 1.95 -31.40
C MET A 99 0.76 2.83 -32.53
N THR A 100 -0.14 2.28 -33.36
CA THR A 100 -0.76 3.01 -34.48
C THR A 100 -2.27 3.05 -34.34
N ALA A 101 -2.91 3.98 -35.05
CA ALA A 101 -4.36 4.11 -35.04
C ALA A 101 -5.03 2.86 -35.65
N GLU A 102 -4.44 2.29 -36.71
CA GLU A 102 -4.92 1.06 -37.34
C GLU A 102 -4.89 -0.12 -36.37
N LYS A 103 -3.80 -0.25 -35.59
CA LYS A 103 -3.71 -1.31 -34.58
C LYS A 103 -4.72 -1.09 -33.45
N LEU A 104 -4.90 0.14 -33.01
CA LEU A 104 -5.90 0.48 -31.99
C LEU A 104 -7.32 0.12 -32.47
N ILE A 105 -7.67 0.50 -33.69
CA ILE A 105 -8.96 0.16 -34.32
C ILE A 105 -9.13 -1.35 -34.46
N SER A 106 -8.07 -2.06 -34.85
CA SER A 106 -8.08 -3.52 -34.92
C SER A 106 -8.42 -4.15 -33.56
N VAL A 107 -7.81 -3.66 -32.48
CA VAL A 107 -8.09 -4.14 -31.12
C VAL A 107 -9.54 -3.81 -30.70
N ILE A 108 -10.04 -2.62 -31.04
CA ILE A 108 -11.46 -2.26 -30.77
C ILE A 108 -12.41 -3.22 -31.48
N LYS A 109 -12.17 -3.51 -32.77
CA LYS A 109 -12.99 -4.45 -33.55
C LYS A 109 -12.93 -5.89 -32.99
N GLU A 110 -11.75 -6.31 -32.56
CA GLU A 110 -11.54 -7.60 -31.88
C GLU A 110 -12.42 -7.69 -30.62
N ILE A 111 -12.33 -6.69 -29.72
CA ILE A 111 -13.12 -6.65 -28.48
C ILE A 111 -14.62 -6.67 -28.79
N VAL A 112 -15.09 -5.83 -29.72
CA VAL A 112 -16.52 -5.78 -30.11
C VAL A 112 -17.03 -7.15 -30.57
N THR A 113 -16.21 -7.86 -31.34
CA THR A 113 -16.57 -9.18 -31.88
C THR A 113 -16.53 -10.25 -30.80
N LEU A 114 -15.44 -10.35 -30.04
CA LEU A 114 -15.25 -11.37 -28.99
C LEU A 114 -16.27 -11.23 -27.86
N GLU A 115 -16.55 -9.99 -27.45
CA GLU A 115 -17.48 -9.72 -26.36
C GLU A 115 -18.93 -9.58 -26.86
N ASN A 116 -19.19 -9.71 -28.18
CA ASN A 116 -20.51 -9.54 -28.78
C ASN A 116 -21.19 -8.23 -28.34
N ILE A 117 -20.50 -7.10 -28.52
CA ILE A 117 -20.94 -5.79 -28.04
C ILE A 117 -21.94 -5.18 -29.03
N ASP A 118 -23.14 -4.84 -28.54
CA ASP A 118 -24.06 -4.01 -29.30
C ASP A 118 -23.51 -2.57 -29.42
N VAL A 119 -23.09 -2.23 -30.64
CA VAL A 119 -22.49 -0.92 -30.94
C VAL A 119 -23.52 0.21 -31.03
N ASN A 120 -24.81 -0.10 -31.03
CA ASN A 120 -25.89 0.89 -31.00
C ASN A 120 -26.31 1.24 -29.57
N CYS A 121 -25.91 0.43 -28.59
CA CYS A 121 -26.13 0.68 -27.19
C CYS A 121 -25.38 1.95 -26.74
N THR A 122 -26.02 2.76 -25.91
CA THR A 122 -25.41 3.97 -25.35
C THR A 122 -24.41 3.60 -24.27
N ALA A 123 -23.22 4.18 -24.31
CA ALA A 123 -22.25 4.06 -23.22
C ALA A 123 -22.45 5.18 -22.20
N ASN A 124 -22.40 4.85 -20.91
CA ASN A 124 -22.43 5.82 -19.81
C ASN A 124 -21.20 5.61 -18.92
N VAL A 125 -20.41 6.66 -18.75
CA VAL A 125 -19.17 6.64 -17.98
C VAL A 125 -19.15 7.79 -16.99
N VAL A 126 -18.54 7.58 -15.82
CA VAL A 126 -18.24 8.64 -14.86
C VAL A 126 -16.75 8.65 -14.56
N VAL A 127 -16.18 9.82 -14.32
CA VAL A 127 -14.75 9.97 -14.01
C VAL A 127 -14.57 10.88 -12.80
N ALA A 128 -13.57 10.59 -11.98
CA ALA A 128 -13.09 11.46 -10.92
C ALA A 128 -11.56 11.33 -10.78
N ARG A 129 -10.96 12.23 -10.01
CA ARG A 129 -9.51 12.26 -9.77
C ARG A 129 -9.18 12.62 -8.32
N ASP A 130 -7.95 12.30 -7.92
CA ASP A 130 -7.34 12.84 -6.70
C ASP A 130 -6.81 14.28 -6.89
N THR A 131 -5.97 14.76 -5.97
CA THR A 131 -5.39 16.12 -5.96
C THR A 131 -4.13 16.27 -6.80
N ARG A 132 -3.68 15.23 -7.53
CA ARG A 132 -2.45 15.33 -8.32
C ARG A 132 -2.57 16.37 -9.43
N PRO A 133 -1.51 17.17 -9.68
CA PRO A 133 -1.56 18.26 -10.65
C PRO A 133 -1.80 17.78 -12.09
N SER A 134 -1.36 16.57 -12.42
CA SER A 134 -1.59 15.95 -13.73
C SER A 134 -3.04 15.48 -13.95
N GLY A 135 -3.84 15.36 -12.89
CA GLY A 135 -5.16 14.73 -12.94
C GLY A 135 -6.15 15.40 -13.89
N LEU A 136 -6.11 16.73 -14.04
CA LEU A 136 -7.02 17.45 -14.95
C LEU A 136 -6.78 17.08 -16.41
N LYS A 137 -5.53 17.20 -16.87
CA LYS A 137 -5.12 16.84 -18.25
C LYS A 137 -5.40 15.36 -18.56
N LEU A 138 -5.18 14.50 -17.56
CA LEU A 138 -5.45 13.08 -17.64
C LEU A 138 -6.95 12.77 -17.76
N ALA A 139 -7.80 13.47 -17.00
CA ALA A 139 -9.25 13.37 -17.10
C ALA A 139 -9.77 13.82 -18.48
N GLU A 140 -9.23 14.92 -19.03
CA GLU A 140 -9.56 15.39 -20.38
C GLU A 140 -9.26 14.32 -21.43
N ALA A 141 -8.08 13.69 -21.38
CA ALA A 141 -7.71 12.60 -22.29
C ALA A 141 -8.69 11.43 -22.20
N PHE A 142 -9.03 10.99 -20.98
CA PHE A 142 -10.00 9.93 -20.75
C PHE A 142 -11.40 10.28 -21.30
N ILE A 143 -11.88 11.50 -21.04
CA ILE A 143 -13.16 12.03 -21.52
C ILE A 143 -13.21 12.04 -23.05
N GLU A 144 -12.15 12.49 -23.72
CA GLU A 144 -12.07 12.45 -25.19
C GLU A 144 -12.12 11.01 -25.72
N GLY A 145 -11.50 10.07 -25.01
CA GLY A 145 -11.57 8.64 -25.29
C GLY A 145 -12.98 8.05 -25.19
N VAL A 146 -13.79 8.51 -24.22
CA VAL A 146 -15.20 8.09 -24.12
C VAL A 146 -16.02 8.70 -25.25
N LYS A 147 -15.83 10.00 -25.52
CA LYS A 147 -16.61 10.79 -26.49
C LYS A 147 -16.35 10.43 -27.94
N VAL A 148 -15.14 10.02 -28.29
CA VAL A 148 -14.80 9.63 -29.67
C VAL A 148 -15.57 8.38 -30.13
N LEU A 149 -16.02 7.55 -29.19
CA LEU A 149 -16.95 6.44 -29.43
C LEU A 149 -18.40 6.83 -29.05
N HIS A 150 -18.75 8.11 -29.08
CA HIS A 150 -20.09 8.66 -28.81
C HIS A 150 -20.69 8.20 -27.47
N GLY A 151 -19.87 8.07 -26.42
CA GLY A 151 -20.35 7.77 -25.07
C GLY A 151 -20.68 9.02 -24.27
N ASN A 152 -21.63 8.88 -23.34
CA ASN A 152 -21.92 9.90 -22.33
C ASN A 152 -20.88 9.81 -21.22
N VAL A 153 -20.38 10.96 -20.77
CA VAL A 153 -19.42 11.04 -19.67
C VAL A 153 -19.71 12.20 -18.75
N LYS A 154 -19.66 11.94 -17.44
CA LYS A 154 -19.76 12.95 -16.38
C LYS A 154 -18.47 12.99 -15.56
N ASP A 155 -17.85 14.16 -15.48
CA ASP A 155 -16.72 14.43 -14.58
C ASP A 155 -17.25 14.89 -13.21
N TYR A 156 -16.90 14.17 -12.17
CA TYR A 156 -17.22 14.50 -10.78
C TYR A 156 -16.11 15.31 -10.08
N GLY A 157 -15.03 15.63 -10.78
CA GLY A 157 -13.97 16.46 -10.23
C GLY A 157 -13.09 15.70 -9.25
N VAL A 158 -12.83 16.35 -8.10
CA VAL A 158 -11.91 15.85 -7.07
C VAL A 158 -12.68 15.09 -5.99
N LEU A 159 -12.46 13.78 -5.93
CA LEU A 159 -13.09 12.83 -5.00
C LEU A 159 -12.05 11.84 -4.45
N THR A 160 -12.36 11.20 -3.32
CA THR A 160 -11.62 10.01 -2.89
C THR A 160 -11.94 8.84 -3.83
N THR A 161 -11.06 7.82 -3.87
CA THR A 161 -11.34 6.59 -4.63
C THR A 161 -12.66 5.95 -4.18
N PRO A 162 -12.93 5.77 -2.87
CA PRO A 162 -14.20 5.19 -2.41
C PRO A 162 -15.45 5.99 -2.79
N GLN A 163 -15.36 7.32 -2.85
CA GLN A 163 -16.48 8.16 -3.27
C GLN A 163 -16.88 7.90 -4.72
N LEU A 164 -15.92 7.72 -5.64
CA LEU A 164 -16.25 7.35 -7.02
C LEU A 164 -16.92 5.97 -7.07
N HIS A 165 -16.39 4.99 -6.35
CA HIS A 165 -16.96 3.63 -6.31
C HIS A 165 -18.39 3.64 -5.74
N TYR A 166 -18.63 4.44 -4.71
CA TYR A 166 -19.97 4.68 -4.16
C TYR A 166 -20.92 5.26 -5.22
N LEU A 167 -20.51 6.31 -5.93
CA LEU A 167 -21.32 6.94 -6.98
C LEU A 167 -21.67 5.97 -8.10
N VAL A 168 -20.69 5.20 -8.60
CA VAL A 168 -20.92 4.19 -9.65
C VAL A 168 -21.97 3.17 -9.19
N ARG A 169 -21.84 2.65 -7.97
CA ARG A 169 -22.80 1.68 -7.43
C ARG A 169 -24.20 2.29 -7.26
N CYS A 170 -24.30 3.49 -6.69
CA CYS A 170 -25.58 4.19 -6.52
C CYS A 170 -26.28 4.46 -7.86
N LEU A 171 -25.55 4.95 -8.86
CA LEU A 171 -26.10 5.24 -10.18
C LEU A 171 -26.62 3.98 -10.90
N ASN A 172 -26.06 2.81 -10.61
CA ASN A 172 -26.49 1.55 -11.21
C ASN A 172 -27.58 0.82 -10.41
N THR A 173 -27.90 1.29 -9.20
CA THR A 173 -28.83 0.65 -8.26
C THR A 173 -30.00 1.54 -7.83
N SER A 174 -30.09 2.78 -8.32
CA SER A 174 -31.11 3.79 -7.97
C SER A 174 -32.55 3.26 -8.03
N ASP A 175 -32.86 2.49 -9.07
CA ASP A 175 -34.22 2.00 -9.35
C ASP A 175 -34.36 0.49 -9.09
N SER A 176 -33.53 -0.05 -8.20
CA SER A 176 -33.45 -1.48 -7.91
C SER A 176 -33.79 -1.81 -6.47
N ALA A 177 -34.21 -3.06 -6.23
CA ALA A 177 -34.32 -3.61 -4.87
C ALA A 177 -32.99 -3.59 -4.08
N SER A 178 -31.87 -3.41 -4.78
CA SER A 178 -30.51 -3.27 -4.25
C SER A 178 -30.05 -1.81 -4.09
N PHE A 179 -30.98 -0.86 -3.94
CA PHE A 179 -30.68 0.57 -3.73
C PHE A 179 -29.56 0.77 -2.70
N TYR A 180 -28.45 1.37 -3.14
CA TYR A 180 -27.27 1.54 -2.29
C TYR A 180 -27.19 2.89 -1.57
N GLY A 181 -27.83 3.94 -2.11
CA GLY A 181 -27.79 5.30 -1.58
C GLY A 181 -27.98 6.36 -2.65
N SER A 182 -28.04 7.62 -2.25
CA SER A 182 -28.15 8.76 -3.17
C SER A 182 -26.84 8.97 -3.95
N PRO A 183 -26.85 9.09 -5.30
CA PRO A 183 -25.65 9.16 -6.15
C PRO A 183 -25.02 10.57 -6.17
N THR A 184 -24.72 11.12 -5.00
CA THR A 184 -24.06 12.42 -4.79
C THR A 184 -22.99 12.34 -3.71
N GLU A 185 -22.08 13.32 -3.69
CA GLU A 185 -21.06 13.45 -2.62
C GLU A 185 -21.76 13.63 -1.25
N ASP A 186 -22.81 14.45 -1.18
CA ASP A 186 -23.63 14.61 0.04
C ASP A 186 -24.33 13.31 0.44
N GLY A 187 -24.80 12.52 -0.54
CA GLY A 187 -25.41 11.21 -0.29
C GLY A 187 -24.44 10.24 0.37
N TYR A 188 -23.17 10.24 -0.05
CA TYR A 188 -22.11 9.48 0.58
C TYR A 188 -21.91 9.91 2.05
N TYR A 189 -21.76 11.21 2.31
CA TYR A 189 -21.57 11.71 3.68
C TYR A 189 -22.78 11.42 4.58
N GLN A 190 -23.99 11.62 4.06
CA GLN A 190 -25.23 11.40 4.80
C GLN A 190 -25.39 9.92 5.16
N LYS A 191 -25.16 9.01 4.21
CA LYS A 191 -25.23 7.56 4.45
C LYS A 191 -24.30 7.12 5.59
N LEU A 192 -23.03 7.53 5.53
CA LEU A 192 -22.06 7.20 6.57
C LEU A 192 -22.42 7.84 7.91
N SER A 193 -22.81 9.11 7.90
CA SER A 193 -23.22 9.84 9.10
C SER A 193 -24.41 9.18 9.79
N ASP A 194 -25.48 8.85 9.07
CA ASP A 194 -26.70 8.31 9.65
C ASP A 194 -26.47 6.92 10.27
N ALA A 195 -25.70 6.10 9.57
CA ALA A 195 -25.29 4.80 10.08
C ALA A 195 -24.44 4.94 11.34
N PHE A 196 -23.40 5.80 11.31
CA PHE A 196 -22.51 6.02 12.46
C PHE A 196 -23.27 6.56 13.67
N LYS A 197 -24.06 7.63 13.48
CA LYS A 197 -24.91 8.21 14.55
C LYS A 197 -25.81 7.16 15.18
N THR A 198 -26.49 6.36 14.36
CA THR A 198 -27.37 5.29 14.87
C THR A 198 -26.62 4.30 15.77
N ILE A 199 -25.35 4.04 15.48
CA ILE A 199 -24.52 3.11 16.25
C ILE A 199 -24.07 3.73 17.57
N VAL A 200 -23.61 4.99 17.56
CA VAL A 200 -22.96 5.62 18.74
C VAL A 200 -23.90 6.47 19.59
N ASP A 201 -25.14 6.70 19.16
CA ASP A 201 -26.09 7.53 19.90
C ASP A 201 -26.33 7.00 21.32
N GLY A 202 -26.40 7.93 22.27
CA GLY A 202 -26.47 7.64 23.70
C GLY A 202 -25.25 6.94 24.32
N GLN A 203 -24.16 6.74 23.59
CA GLN A 203 -22.91 6.21 24.14
C GLN A 203 -22.03 7.32 24.71
N LYS A 204 -21.17 6.96 25.67
CA LYS A 204 -20.14 7.87 26.17
C LYS A 204 -19.13 8.15 25.06
N LYS A 205 -19.05 9.42 24.65
CA LYS A 205 -18.08 9.90 23.67
C LYS A 205 -16.64 9.66 24.16
N ILE A 206 -15.80 9.16 23.25
CA ILE A 206 -14.37 8.97 23.47
C ILE A 206 -13.58 10.21 23.06
N SER A 207 -12.29 10.28 23.43
CA SER A 207 -11.41 11.43 23.10
C SER A 207 -11.36 11.69 21.59
N PRO A 208 -11.05 12.92 21.13
CA PRO A 208 -10.93 13.21 19.69
C PRO A 208 -9.89 12.32 18.99
N LEU A 209 -10.16 11.99 17.73
CA LEU A 209 -9.24 11.25 16.84
C LEU A 209 -8.28 12.22 16.14
N TYR A 210 -6.99 11.90 16.07
CA TYR A 210 -6.01 12.67 15.29
C TYR A 210 -5.74 11.94 13.98
N VAL A 211 -6.09 12.59 12.86
CA VAL A 211 -6.02 11.98 11.53
C VAL A 211 -4.96 12.68 10.70
N ASP A 212 -3.93 11.94 10.32
CA ASP A 212 -3.01 12.33 9.26
C ASP A 212 -3.65 12.02 7.89
N ALA A 213 -3.98 13.08 7.14
CA ALA A 213 -4.68 12.97 5.87
C ALA A 213 -3.74 12.94 4.65
N ALA A 214 -2.44 12.71 4.85
CA ALA A 214 -1.42 12.51 3.81
C ALA A 214 -1.27 13.67 2.79
N ASN A 215 -1.79 14.86 3.13
CA ASN A 215 -2.01 15.99 2.21
C ASN A 215 -2.81 15.61 0.95
N GLY A 216 -3.61 14.55 1.06
CA GLY A 216 -4.42 13.98 -0.02
C GLY A 216 -5.88 14.41 0.01
N VAL A 217 -6.65 13.93 -0.96
CA VAL A 217 -8.08 14.27 -1.12
C VAL A 217 -8.93 13.85 0.09
N GLY A 218 -8.47 12.86 0.87
CA GLY A 218 -9.09 12.45 2.13
C GLY A 218 -9.27 13.59 3.14
N ALA A 219 -8.38 14.60 3.16
CA ALA A 219 -8.50 15.75 4.04
C ALA A 219 -9.79 16.56 3.79
N LYS A 220 -10.10 16.83 2.50
CA LYS A 220 -11.33 17.50 2.07
C LYS A 220 -12.54 16.67 2.49
N ALA A 221 -12.53 15.38 2.16
CA ALA A 221 -13.67 14.50 2.40
C ALA A 221 -13.97 14.31 3.90
N LEU A 222 -12.94 14.13 4.73
CA LEU A 222 -13.10 14.02 6.19
C LEU A 222 -13.59 15.33 6.81
N SER A 223 -13.16 16.49 6.31
CA SER A 223 -13.68 17.79 6.77
C SER A 223 -15.18 17.93 6.52
N SER A 224 -15.67 17.49 5.35
CA SER A 224 -17.10 17.49 5.03
C SER A 224 -17.86 16.46 5.87
N LEU A 225 -17.36 15.22 5.94
CA LEU A 225 -17.99 14.14 6.70
C LEU A 225 -18.13 14.47 8.19
N SER A 226 -17.08 14.99 8.83
CA SER A 226 -17.11 15.36 10.24
C SER A 226 -18.12 16.46 10.54
N LYS A 227 -18.30 17.44 9.64
CA LYS A 227 -19.35 18.46 9.75
C LYS A 227 -20.76 17.86 9.68
N VAL A 228 -20.98 16.91 8.77
CA VAL A 228 -22.29 16.22 8.62
C VAL A 228 -22.59 15.36 9.85
N ILE A 229 -21.59 14.68 10.42
CA ILE A 229 -21.74 13.89 11.65
C ILE A 229 -22.02 14.79 12.86
N GLY A 230 -21.30 15.91 12.97
CA GLY A 230 -21.41 16.84 14.08
C GLY A 230 -20.61 16.39 15.32
N SER A 231 -20.05 17.39 16.01
CA SER A 231 -19.14 17.21 17.14
C SER A 231 -19.76 16.48 18.33
N GLN A 232 -21.08 16.43 18.43
CA GLN A 232 -21.76 15.67 19.49
C GLN A 232 -21.55 14.15 19.35
N HIS A 233 -21.29 13.64 18.14
CA HIS A 233 -21.06 12.21 17.89
C HIS A 233 -19.59 11.89 17.55
N PHE A 234 -18.90 12.77 16.83
CA PHE A 234 -17.54 12.51 16.35
C PHE A 234 -16.71 13.80 16.30
N ASP A 235 -15.55 13.76 16.96
CA ASP A 235 -14.54 14.83 16.88
C ASP A 235 -13.24 14.27 16.31
N CYS A 236 -12.64 15.03 15.39
CA CYS A 236 -11.30 14.75 14.90
C CYS A 236 -10.48 16.02 14.67
N TYR A 237 -9.16 15.89 14.79
CA TYR A 237 -8.17 16.86 14.33
C TYR A 237 -7.53 16.34 13.05
N ILE A 238 -7.59 17.12 11.98
CA ILE A 238 -7.03 16.73 10.67
C ILE A 238 -5.66 17.40 10.51
N ALA A 239 -4.60 16.60 10.56
CA ALA A 239 -3.23 16.99 10.23
C ALA A 239 -2.89 16.65 8.77
N ASN A 240 -1.80 17.22 8.25
CA ASN A 240 -1.35 17.00 6.87
C ASN A 240 -2.49 17.15 5.87
N ALA A 241 -3.05 18.36 5.79
CA ALA A 241 -4.25 18.68 5.01
C ALA A 241 -3.99 19.68 3.87
N GLU A 242 -2.73 19.91 3.49
CA GLU A 242 -2.35 20.92 2.49
C GLU A 242 -2.51 20.41 1.04
N ILE A 243 -3.75 20.13 0.63
CA ILE A 243 -4.08 19.53 -0.67
C ILE A 243 -3.68 20.37 -1.91
N SER A 244 -3.37 21.66 -1.71
CA SER A 244 -2.94 22.57 -2.77
C SER A 244 -1.42 22.52 -3.05
N LYS A 245 -0.65 21.76 -2.27
CA LYS A 245 0.81 21.60 -2.39
C LYS A 245 1.15 20.17 -2.81
N PRO A 246 1.25 19.88 -4.13
CA PRO A 246 1.48 18.53 -4.64
C PRO A 246 2.71 17.84 -4.03
N GLU A 247 3.77 18.58 -3.76
CA GLU A 247 5.02 18.07 -3.19
C GLU A 247 4.86 17.49 -1.77
N LYS A 248 3.76 17.83 -1.08
CA LYS A 248 3.46 17.30 0.25
C LYS A 248 2.63 16.01 0.23
N LEU A 249 2.04 15.64 -0.91
CA LEU A 249 1.22 14.43 -1.04
C LEU A 249 2.05 13.19 -0.71
N ASN A 250 1.64 12.46 0.34
CA ASN A 250 2.33 11.29 0.89
C ASN A 250 3.80 11.54 1.30
N PHE A 251 4.21 12.81 1.50
CA PHE A 251 5.61 13.11 1.85
C PHE A 251 5.85 12.88 3.35
N GLN A 252 6.54 11.78 3.67
CA GLN A 252 6.83 11.36 5.05
C GLN A 252 5.59 11.27 5.95
N CYS A 253 4.43 11.00 5.34
CA CYS A 253 3.15 10.88 6.01
C CYS A 253 2.24 9.93 5.21
N GLY A 254 1.07 9.64 5.78
CA GLY A 254 0.08 8.74 5.22
C GLY A 254 0.30 7.28 5.58
N ALA A 255 -0.73 6.46 5.30
CA ALA A 255 -0.81 5.08 5.77
C ALA A 255 0.37 4.21 5.32
N ASP A 256 0.85 4.39 4.08
CA ASP A 256 1.97 3.61 3.53
C ASP A 256 3.29 3.93 4.26
N TYR A 257 3.57 5.22 4.50
CA TYR A 257 4.73 5.65 5.29
C TYR A 257 4.70 5.09 6.70
N VAL A 258 3.57 5.28 7.41
CA VAL A 258 3.42 4.81 8.80
C VAL A 258 3.53 3.28 8.89
N LYS A 259 3.00 2.55 7.92
CA LYS A 259 3.10 1.09 7.86
C LYS A 259 4.53 0.61 7.62
N LEU A 260 5.24 1.22 6.66
CA LEU A 260 6.56 0.77 6.24
C LEU A 260 7.65 1.20 7.21
N GLU A 261 7.63 2.44 7.66
CA GLU A 261 8.63 3.02 8.57
C GLU A 261 8.33 2.71 10.04
N GLN A 262 7.11 2.26 10.35
CA GLN A 262 6.64 1.96 11.72
C GLN A 262 6.93 3.11 12.69
N THR A 263 6.62 4.34 12.25
CA THR A 263 6.81 5.58 13.00
C THR A 263 5.66 6.55 12.74
N GLY A 264 5.57 7.62 13.54
CA GLY A 264 4.60 8.68 13.37
C GLY A 264 4.84 9.50 12.09
N PRO A 265 3.79 10.04 11.46
CA PRO A 265 3.93 10.86 10.26
C PRO A 265 4.56 12.22 10.61
N PHE A 266 5.36 12.74 9.67
CA PHE A 266 5.89 14.10 9.76
C PHE A 266 4.74 15.12 9.87
N GLY A 267 4.93 16.15 10.69
CA GLY A 267 3.93 17.21 10.92
C GLY A 267 2.86 16.89 11.97
N LEU A 268 2.86 15.69 12.57
CA LEU A 268 1.97 15.33 13.68
C LEU A 268 2.78 14.87 14.90
N GLU A 269 2.83 15.69 15.94
CA GLU A 269 3.44 15.30 17.22
C GLU A 269 2.51 14.33 17.97
N ILE A 270 2.95 13.09 18.18
CA ILE A 270 2.14 12.05 18.85
C ILE A 270 2.57 11.94 20.31
N LYS A 271 1.61 11.97 21.23
CA LYS A 271 1.81 11.87 22.68
C LYS A 271 1.08 10.63 23.22
N PRO A 272 1.50 10.10 24.39
CA PRO A 272 0.74 9.06 25.07
C PRO A 272 -0.73 9.43 25.24
N ASN A 273 -1.62 8.44 25.10
CA ASN A 273 -3.09 8.58 25.11
C ASN A 273 -3.72 9.26 23.87
N MET A 274 -2.94 9.69 22.88
CA MET A 274 -3.51 10.13 21.60
C MET A 274 -3.93 8.92 20.76
N ARG A 275 -5.19 8.94 20.30
CA ARG A 275 -5.69 8.00 19.30
C ARG A 275 -5.42 8.60 17.93
N CYS A 276 -4.62 7.91 17.12
CA CYS A 276 -4.20 8.42 15.82
C CYS A 276 -4.49 7.40 14.71
N CYS A 277 -4.73 7.91 13.51
CA CYS A 277 -4.72 7.13 12.29
C CYS A 277 -4.15 7.93 11.11
N SER A 278 -3.72 7.23 10.07
CA SER A 278 -3.27 7.81 8.81
C SER A 278 -4.09 7.26 7.66
N LEU A 279 -4.54 8.15 6.77
CA LEU A 279 -5.10 7.82 5.46
C LEU A 279 -3.98 7.75 4.42
N ASP A 280 -4.20 7.15 3.26
CA ASP A 280 -3.33 7.37 2.10
C ASP A 280 -3.89 8.46 1.16
N GLY A 281 -3.12 8.81 0.11
CA GLY A 281 -3.39 9.97 -0.74
C GLY A 281 -4.78 10.04 -1.38
N ASP A 282 -5.40 8.89 -1.71
CA ASP A 282 -6.76 8.77 -2.26
C ASP A 282 -7.80 8.20 -1.28
N ALA A 283 -7.40 8.01 -0.02
CA ALA A 283 -8.21 7.53 1.10
C ALA A 283 -8.86 6.16 0.86
N ASP A 284 -8.12 5.22 0.26
CA ASP A 284 -8.52 3.81 0.13
C ASP A 284 -7.83 2.88 1.17
N ARG A 285 -6.94 3.44 2.00
CA ARG A 285 -6.26 2.74 3.10
C ARG A 285 -6.28 3.51 4.40
N ILE A 286 -6.33 2.76 5.51
CA ILE A 286 -6.17 3.31 6.84
C ILE A 286 -5.31 2.41 7.74
N VAL A 287 -4.45 3.03 8.54
CA VAL A 287 -3.79 2.37 9.67
C VAL A 287 -3.97 3.21 10.92
N TYR A 288 -4.14 2.55 12.06
CA TYR A 288 -4.16 3.19 13.38
C TYR A 288 -2.80 3.08 14.04
N PHE A 289 -2.54 3.98 14.98
CA PHE A 289 -1.34 3.93 15.80
C PHE A 289 -1.48 4.76 17.07
N TYR A 290 -0.58 4.52 18.01
CA TYR A 290 -0.41 5.33 19.19
C TYR A 290 1.03 5.22 19.71
N VAL A 291 1.33 6.00 20.73
CA VAL A 291 2.57 5.88 21.50
C VAL A 291 2.18 5.48 22.91
N ASN A 292 2.80 4.42 23.45
CA ASN A 292 2.51 3.98 24.82
C ASN A 292 3.19 4.90 25.85
N ASN A 293 2.98 4.62 27.15
CA ASN A 293 3.58 5.41 28.24
C ASN A 293 5.12 5.40 28.28
N ASP A 294 5.76 4.45 27.60
CA ASP A 294 7.22 4.36 27.48
C ASP A 294 7.76 5.10 26.23
N ASN A 295 6.91 5.91 25.58
CA ASN A 295 7.20 6.59 24.31
C ASN A 295 7.52 5.64 23.13
N VAL A 296 7.03 4.40 23.18
CA VAL A 296 7.19 3.42 22.10
C VAL A 296 6.00 3.48 21.15
N PHE A 297 6.29 3.70 19.86
CA PHE A 297 5.30 3.65 18.78
C PHE A 297 4.68 2.26 18.65
N LYS A 298 3.36 2.21 18.43
CA LYS A 298 2.57 0.99 18.27
C LYS A 298 1.68 1.12 17.05
N LEU A 299 1.89 0.21 16.09
CA LEU A 299 1.11 0.12 14.86
C LEU A 299 -0.10 -0.80 15.03
N LEU A 300 -1.24 -0.34 14.56
CA LEU A 300 -2.49 -1.08 14.44
C LEU A 300 -2.93 -1.09 12.97
N ASP A 301 -2.38 -2.04 12.23
CA ASP A 301 -2.54 -2.12 10.77
C ASP A 301 -3.83 -2.82 10.32
N GLY A 302 -3.95 -3.12 9.03
CA GLY A 302 -5.15 -3.76 8.47
C GLY A 302 -5.51 -5.10 9.11
N ASP A 303 -4.54 -5.90 9.58
CA ASP A 303 -4.84 -7.14 10.29
C ASP A 303 -5.48 -6.88 11.66
N LYS A 304 -5.04 -5.83 12.35
CA LYS A 304 -5.64 -5.38 13.60
C LYS A 304 -7.07 -4.91 13.37
N ILE A 305 -7.34 -4.20 12.27
CA ILE A 305 -8.70 -3.77 11.90
C ILE A 305 -9.57 -4.99 11.58
N ALA A 306 -9.10 -5.91 10.72
CA ALA A 306 -9.83 -7.12 10.37
C ALA A 306 -10.22 -7.96 11.59
N THR A 307 -9.29 -8.15 12.52
CA THR A 307 -9.52 -8.95 13.73
C THR A 307 -10.42 -8.23 14.75
N LEU A 308 -10.37 -6.89 14.83
CA LEU A 308 -11.32 -6.08 15.62
C LEU A 308 -12.74 -6.23 15.06
N SER A 309 -12.90 -6.04 13.75
CA SER A 309 -14.19 -6.19 13.06
C SER A 309 -14.74 -7.60 13.23
N ALA A 310 -13.91 -8.63 13.06
CA ALA A 310 -14.33 -10.02 13.21
C ALA A 310 -14.82 -10.32 14.64
N TRP A 311 -14.03 -9.96 15.66
CA TRP A 311 -14.41 -10.14 17.06
C TRP A 311 -15.76 -9.51 17.37
N PHE A 312 -15.93 -8.25 16.95
CA PHE A 312 -17.10 -7.48 17.28
C PHE A 312 -18.36 -7.95 16.53
N LEU A 313 -18.24 -8.25 15.23
CA LEU A 313 -19.37 -8.73 14.43
C LEU A 313 -19.83 -10.14 14.86
N ILE A 314 -18.92 -11.03 15.26
CA ILE A 314 -19.28 -12.33 15.85
C ILE A 314 -20.12 -12.15 17.11
N ASP A 315 -19.71 -11.24 18.00
CA ASP A 315 -20.43 -10.94 19.23
C ASP A 315 -21.81 -10.35 18.94
N LEU A 316 -21.91 -9.41 18.00
CA LEU A 316 -23.19 -8.84 17.57
C LEU A 316 -24.14 -9.86 16.94
N ILE A 317 -23.64 -10.77 16.09
CA ILE A 317 -24.48 -11.82 15.50
C ILE A 317 -25.03 -12.73 16.60
N LYS A 318 -24.18 -13.18 17.52
CA LYS A 318 -24.63 -13.99 18.66
C LYS A 318 -25.68 -13.27 19.51
N LYS A 319 -25.47 -11.98 19.80
CA LYS A 319 -26.39 -11.16 20.59
C LYS A 319 -27.70 -10.87 19.87
N SER A 320 -27.68 -10.66 18.55
CA SER A 320 -28.90 -10.42 17.77
C SER A 320 -29.72 -11.71 17.55
N GLY A 321 -29.07 -12.87 17.54
CA GLY A 321 -29.73 -14.16 17.29
C GLY A 321 -30.21 -14.33 15.86
N VAL A 322 -29.75 -13.48 14.93
CA VAL A 322 -30.14 -13.52 13.52
C VAL A 322 -29.64 -14.80 12.85
N LYS A 323 -30.49 -15.38 12.00
CA LYS A 323 -30.22 -16.63 11.28
C LYS A 323 -30.66 -16.53 9.83
N ILE A 324 -29.95 -17.20 8.94
CA ILE A 324 -30.35 -17.36 7.53
C ILE A 324 -31.01 -18.71 7.41
N ASN A 325 -32.30 -18.79 7.09
CA ASN A 325 -33.03 -20.08 6.93
C ASN A 325 -32.80 -21.06 8.10
N GLY A 326 -32.80 -20.55 9.34
CA GLY A 326 -32.58 -21.34 10.56
C GLY A 326 -31.13 -21.72 10.88
N ARG A 327 -30.16 -21.43 10.01
CA ARG A 327 -28.72 -21.62 10.28
C ARG A 327 -28.04 -20.33 10.72
N GLU A 328 -26.95 -20.49 11.48
CA GLU A 328 -26.05 -19.38 11.83
C GLU A 328 -25.40 -18.76 10.58
N LEU A 329 -25.08 -17.47 10.66
CA LEU A 329 -24.34 -16.76 9.62
C LEU A 329 -22.89 -17.25 9.58
N LYS A 330 -22.40 -17.53 8.38
CA LYS A 330 -21.01 -17.90 8.13
C LYS A 330 -20.17 -16.64 7.97
N ILE A 331 -19.21 -16.47 8.87
CA ILE A 331 -18.22 -15.39 8.81
C ILE A 331 -16.89 -15.98 8.34
N GLY A 332 -16.20 -15.26 7.47
CA GLY A 332 -14.84 -15.60 7.04
C GLY A 332 -13.92 -14.41 7.05
N LEU A 333 -12.64 -14.66 7.27
CA LEU A 333 -11.59 -13.65 7.22
C LEU A 333 -10.60 -14.01 6.11
N VAL A 334 -10.37 -13.09 5.18
CA VAL A 334 -9.47 -13.28 4.05
C VAL A 334 -8.22 -12.42 4.24
N GLN A 335 -7.04 -13.04 4.12
CA GLN A 335 -5.74 -12.39 4.29
C GLN A 335 -4.85 -12.62 3.05
N THR A 336 -3.75 -11.89 2.97
CA THR A 336 -2.64 -12.19 2.06
C THR A 336 -1.45 -12.70 2.86
N ALA A 337 -0.43 -13.23 2.17
CA ALA A 337 0.79 -13.69 2.82
C ALA A 337 1.46 -12.63 3.72
N TYR A 338 1.21 -11.33 3.53
CA TYR A 338 1.79 -10.28 4.37
C TYR A 338 1.19 -10.19 5.77
N ALA A 339 0.06 -10.86 6.02
CA ALA A 339 -0.56 -10.84 7.32
C ALA A 339 0.37 -11.41 8.40
N ASN A 340 0.42 -10.78 9.57
CA ASN A 340 1.26 -11.30 10.66
C ASN A 340 0.75 -12.66 11.14
N GLY A 341 1.64 -13.63 11.34
CA GLY A 341 1.27 -14.98 11.76
C GLY A 341 0.49 -15.02 13.08
N SER A 342 0.73 -14.06 13.99
CA SER A 342 -0.06 -13.92 15.22
C SER A 342 -1.49 -13.47 14.96
N ALA A 343 -1.76 -12.65 13.95
CA ALA A 343 -3.11 -12.23 13.58
C ALA A 343 -3.93 -13.42 13.06
N THR A 344 -3.35 -14.20 12.15
CA THR A 344 -3.95 -15.45 11.64
C THR A 344 -4.21 -16.45 12.77
N GLN A 345 -3.25 -16.60 13.69
CA GLN A 345 -3.42 -17.48 14.85
C GLN A 345 -4.53 -16.99 15.78
N TYR A 346 -4.62 -15.69 16.05
CA TYR A 346 -5.68 -15.10 16.87
C TYR A 346 -7.06 -15.31 16.25
N ALA A 347 -7.22 -15.01 14.96
CA ALA A 347 -8.47 -15.22 14.23
C ALA A 347 -8.93 -16.69 14.26
N THR A 348 -8.02 -17.63 13.99
CA THR A 348 -8.36 -19.05 13.91
C THR A 348 -8.53 -19.74 15.26
N LYS A 349 -7.68 -19.42 16.25
CA LYS A 349 -7.67 -20.11 17.56
C LYS A 349 -8.53 -19.42 18.61
N SER A 350 -8.52 -18.09 18.66
CA SER A 350 -9.26 -17.32 19.67
C SER A 350 -10.66 -16.96 19.18
N LEU A 351 -10.77 -16.35 18.00
CA LEU A 351 -12.08 -15.95 17.44
C LEU A 351 -12.84 -17.12 16.80
N LYS A 352 -12.13 -18.21 16.46
CA LYS A 352 -12.67 -19.40 15.77
C LYS A 352 -13.31 -19.05 14.42
N VAL A 353 -12.71 -18.10 13.70
CA VAL A 353 -13.11 -17.71 12.34
C VAL A 353 -12.23 -18.44 11.33
N PRO A 354 -12.81 -19.01 10.26
CA PRO A 354 -12.01 -19.56 9.16
C PRO A 354 -11.22 -18.43 8.49
N VAL A 355 -9.92 -18.68 8.29
CA VAL A 355 -9.01 -17.78 7.57
C VAL A 355 -8.60 -18.41 6.25
N VAL A 356 -8.67 -17.64 5.17
CA VAL A 356 -8.18 -18.05 3.83
C VAL A 356 -7.14 -17.05 3.34
N PHE A 357 -6.03 -17.57 2.80
CA PHE A 357 -5.03 -16.76 2.11
C PHE A 357 -5.34 -16.65 0.62
N THR A 358 -5.20 -15.45 0.08
CA THR A 358 -5.29 -15.16 -1.36
C THR A 358 -4.03 -14.44 -1.85
N GLU A 359 -3.85 -14.39 -3.17
CA GLU A 359 -2.81 -13.56 -3.79
C GLU A 359 -2.96 -12.09 -3.41
N THR A 360 -1.84 -11.37 -3.37
CA THR A 360 -1.84 -9.94 -3.03
C THR A 360 -2.67 -9.13 -4.02
N GLY A 361 -3.51 -8.22 -3.52
CA GLY A 361 -4.38 -7.38 -4.31
C GLY A 361 -5.86 -7.60 -3.99
N VAL A 362 -6.52 -6.50 -3.64
CA VAL A 362 -7.90 -6.43 -3.12
C VAL A 362 -8.93 -7.17 -3.96
N LYS A 363 -8.70 -7.32 -5.26
CA LYS A 363 -9.58 -8.08 -6.17
C LYS A 363 -9.64 -9.57 -5.82
N HIS A 364 -8.52 -10.19 -5.46
CA HIS A 364 -8.47 -11.59 -5.02
C HIS A 364 -9.14 -11.75 -3.66
N LEU A 365 -8.83 -10.85 -2.72
CA LEU A 365 -9.42 -10.86 -1.39
C LEU A 365 -10.95 -10.70 -1.44
N HIS A 366 -11.43 -9.75 -2.25
CA HIS A 366 -12.86 -9.47 -2.42
C HIS A 366 -13.60 -10.68 -2.97
N HIS A 367 -13.06 -11.33 -4.01
CA HIS A 367 -13.69 -12.51 -4.62
C HIS A 367 -13.81 -13.68 -3.64
N GLU A 368 -12.81 -13.90 -2.78
CA GLU A 368 -12.86 -14.92 -1.74
C GLU A 368 -13.86 -14.53 -0.62
N ALA A 369 -13.90 -13.26 -0.24
CA ALA A 369 -14.79 -12.75 0.81
C ALA A 369 -16.28 -12.91 0.45
N LEU A 370 -16.64 -12.83 -0.84
CA LEU A 370 -18.01 -13.05 -1.33
C LEU A 370 -18.57 -14.46 -1.06
N LYS A 371 -17.72 -15.44 -0.71
CA LYS A 371 -18.15 -16.82 -0.39
C LYS A 371 -18.77 -16.97 1.00
N TYR A 372 -18.72 -15.93 1.83
CA TYR A 372 -19.24 -15.92 3.19
C TYR A 372 -20.52 -15.09 3.29
N ASP A 373 -21.33 -15.33 4.33
CA ASP A 373 -22.47 -14.45 4.60
C ASP A 373 -21.99 -13.07 5.06
N ILE A 374 -20.90 -13.06 5.83
CA ILE A 374 -20.10 -11.88 6.14
C ILE A 374 -18.62 -12.19 5.84
N GLY A 375 -18.07 -11.56 4.82
CA GLY A 375 -16.67 -11.71 4.42
C GLY A 375 -15.86 -10.51 4.84
N ILE A 376 -14.87 -10.70 5.71
CA ILE A 376 -13.97 -9.64 6.18
C ILE A 376 -12.64 -9.79 5.45
N TYR A 377 -12.14 -8.73 4.84
CA TYR A 377 -10.83 -8.77 4.21
C TYR A 377 -10.08 -7.47 4.41
N PHE A 378 -8.84 -7.54 4.85
CA PHE A 378 -7.90 -6.43 4.87
C PHE A 378 -6.52 -6.94 4.49
N GLU A 379 -5.79 -6.15 3.72
CA GLU A 379 -4.35 -6.28 3.60
C GLU A 379 -3.67 -5.55 4.76
N ALA A 380 -2.48 -6.02 5.17
CA ALA A 380 -1.71 -5.39 6.25
C ALA A 380 -1.35 -3.91 5.97
N ASN A 381 -1.48 -3.43 4.73
CA ASN A 381 -1.28 -2.03 4.36
C ASN A 381 -2.48 -1.11 4.72
N GLY A 382 -3.58 -1.67 5.25
CA GLY A 382 -4.77 -0.92 5.63
C GLY A 382 -5.88 -0.86 4.59
N HIS A 383 -5.71 -1.45 3.40
CA HIS A 383 -6.78 -1.56 2.41
C HIS A 383 -7.67 -2.77 2.73
N GLY A 384 -8.96 -2.55 2.95
CA GLY A 384 -9.91 -3.64 3.18
C GLY A 384 -11.33 -3.17 3.42
N THR A 385 -12.26 -4.10 3.61
CA THR A 385 -13.63 -3.80 4.02
C THR A 385 -14.32 -5.08 4.55
N VAL A 386 -15.60 -4.97 4.89
CA VAL A 386 -16.50 -6.09 5.22
C VAL A 386 -17.65 -6.14 4.23
N LEU A 387 -17.87 -7.32 3.65
CA LEU A 387 -18.97 -7.60 2.73
C LEU A 387 -20.09 -8.33 3.45
N PHE A 388 -21.33 -7.99 3.12
CA PHE A 388 -22.53 -8.71 3.56
C PHE A 388 -23.22 -9.31 2.34
N SER A 389 -23.40 -10.63 2.34
CA SER A 389 -24.14 -11.30 1.28
C SER A 389 -25.60 -10.82 1.21
N GLU A 390 -26.23 -10.95 0.05
CA GLU A 390 -27.66 -10.66 -0.08
C GLU A 390 -28.52 -11.46 0.90
N SER A 391 -28.12 -12.71 1.19
CA SER A 391 -28.83 -13.56 2.15
C SER A 391 -28.72 -13.03 3.58
N ALA A 392 -27.56 -12.49 3.97
CA ALA A 392 -27.38 -11.82 5.25
C ALA A 392 -28.24 -10.55 5.35
N ILE A 393 -28.22 -9.70 4.31
CA ILE A 393 -29.03 -8.48 4.28
C ILE A 393 -30.53 -8.79 4.33
N LYS A 394 -30.98 -9.82 3.60
CA LYS A 394 -32.38 -10.29 3.63
C LYS A 394 -32.76 -10.81 5.02
N ALA A 395 -31.87 -11.52 5.71
CA ALA A 395 -32.12 -12.01 7.06
C ALA A 395 -32.23 -10.91 8.14
N PHE A 396 -31.89 -9.66 7.81
CA PHE A 396 -32.14 -8.52 8.69
C PHE A 396 -33.57 -7.98 8.60
N ARG A 397 -34.35 -8.46 7.63
CA ARG A 397 -35.69 -7.97 7.28
C ARG A 397 -36.76 -9.03 7.54
N ASP A 398 -37.96 -8.56 7.88
CA ASP A 398 -39.15 -9.36 8.07
C ASP A 398 -39.83 -9.75 6.75
N GLU A 399 -40.94 -10.50 6.85
CA GLU A 399 -41.73 -10.97 5.71
C GLU A 399 -42.34 -9.83 4.87
N LYS A 400 -42.42 -8.61 5.42
CA LYS A 400 -42.91 -7.40 4.74
C LYS A 400 -41.79 -6.59 4.12
N GLY A 401 -40.52 -7.01 4.29
CA GLY A 401 -39.34 -6.30 3.79
C GLY A 401 -38.86 -5.16 4.67
N GLU A 402 -39.50 -4.95 5.83
CA GLU A 402 -39.09 -3.99 6.85
C GLU A 402 -37.99 -4.61 7.72
N TYR A 403 -37.08 -3.81 8.27
CA TYR A 403 -36.12 -4.37 9.22
C TYR A 403 -36.87 -4.94 10.44
N HIS A 404 -36.41 -6.08 10.97
CA HIS A 404 -37.04 -6.86 12.05
C HIS A 404 -37.36 -6.09 13.36
N PHE A 405 -37.06 -4.79 13.44
CA PHE A 405 -37.33 -3.93 14.59
C PHE A 405 -38.81 -3.91 15.01
N SER A 406 -39.74 -4.09 14.07
CA SER A 406 -41.19 -3.98 14.30
C SER A 406 -41.93 -5.33 14.38
N SER A 407 -41.36 -6.40 13.80
CA SER A 407 -41.99 -7.73 13.72
C SER A 407 -41.68 -8.64 14.92
N ILE A 408 -40.72 -8.27 15.78
CA ILE A 408 -40.43 -8.99 17.03
C ILE A 408 -41.53 -8.68 18.05
N LYS A 409 -42.63 -9.44 17.97
CA LYS A 409 -43.56 -9.60 19.10
C LYS A 409 -42.92 -10.49 20.20
N SER A 410 -41.78 -10.11 20.81
CA SER A 410 -41.32 -10.68 22.10
C SER A 410 -40.06 -10.03 22.72
N LYS A 411 -40.25 -9.28 23.82
CA LYS A 411 -39.52 -9.33 25.11
C LYS A 411 -37.98 -9.17 25.25
N ASN A 412 -37.15 -8.93 24.22
CA ASN A 412 -35.70 -8.75 24.44
C ASN A 412 -35.08 -7.52 23.71
N GLU A 413 -35.14 -6.37 24.38
CA GLU A 413 -34.57 -5.09 23.90
C GLU A 413 -33.09 -5.19 23.51
N SER A 414 -32.31 -6.05 24.18
CA SER A 414 -30.89 -6.24 23.89
C SER A 414 -30.65 -6.86 22.52
N GLN A 415 -31.47 -7.84 22.12
CA GLN A 415 -31.37 -8.48 20.80
C GLN A 415 -31.73 -7.49 19.68
N ILE A 416 -32.79 -6.69 19.88
CA ILE A 416 -33.22 -5.66 18.93
C ILE A 416 -32.11 -4.61 18.77
N LYS A 417 -31.50 -4.16 19.88
CA LYS A 417 -30.37 -3.23 19.83
C LYS A 417 -29.18 -3.82 19.07
N ALA A 418 -28.82 -5.08 19.32
CA ALA A 418 -27.72 -5.74 18.61
C ALA A 418 -27.99 -5.86 17.11
N LEU A 419 -29.21 -6.23 16.72
CA LEU A 419 -29.59 -6.30 15.30
C LEU A 419 -29.58 -4.92 14.65
N ARG A 420 -30.05 -3.88 15.36
CA ARG A 420 -30.04 -2.51 14.85
C ARG A 420 -28.62 -2.03 14.57
N ILE A 421 -27.71 -2.28 15.50
CA ILE A 421 -26.30 -1.96 15.33
C ILE A 421 -25.71 -2.76 14.15
N LEU A 422 -25.99 -4.06 14.04
CA LEU A 422 -25.50 -4.90 12.93
C LEU A 422 -25.99 -4.39 11.55
N VAL A 423 -27.27 -4.02 11.44
CA VAL A 423 -27.84 -3.40 10.24
C VAL A 423 -27.14 -2.08 9.92
N SER A 424 -26.95 -1.22 10.92
CA SER A 424 -26.24 0.04 10.73
C SER A 424 -24.81 -0.17 10.26
N PHE A 425 -24.09 -1.19 10.74
CA PHE A 425 -22.76 -1.52 10.21
C PHE A 425 -22.80 -1.92 8.73
N SER A 426 -23.84 -2.64 8.27
CA SER A 426 -23.98 -2.96 6.83
C SER A 426 -24.19 -1.72 5.94
N GLN A 427 -24.63 -0.60 6.53
CA GLN A 427 -24.80 0.70 5.87
C GLN A 427 -23.57 1.59 6.02
N LEU A 428 -22.87 1.50 7.15
CA LEU A 428 -21.66 2.26 7.44
C LEU A 428 -20.47 1.74 6.62
N ILE A 429 -20.32 0.42 6.51
CA ILE A 429 -19.18 -0.22 5.86
C ILE A 429 -19.37 -0.16 4.34
N ASN A 430 -18.39 0.38 3.63
CA ASN A 430 -18.45 0.49 2.18
C ASN A 430 -18.20 -0.88 1.53
N GLN A 431 -19.25 -1.49 0.98
CA GLN A 431 -19.19 -2.82 0.39
C GLN A 431 -18.76 -2.83 -1.09
N ALA A 432 -18.35 -1.69 -1.67
CA ALA A 432 -17.88 -1.60 -3.05
C ALA A 432 -16.36 -1.79 -3.16
N VAL A 433 -15.61 -1.12 -2.28
CA VAL A 433 -14.15 -1.11 -2.23
C VAL A 433 -13.71 -0.75 -0.81
N GLY A 434 -12.43 -0.98 -0.47
CA GLY A 434 -11.91 -0.48 0.79
C GLY A 434 -11.99 1.05 0.87
N ASP A 435 -12.41 1.55 2.02
CA ASP A 435 -12.79 2.94 2.21
C ASP A 435 -12.29 3.42 3.55
N ALA A 436 -11.20 4.18 3.53
CA ALA A 436 -10.51 4.60 4.74
C ALA A 436 -11.39 5.42 5.68
N LEU A 437 -12.35 6.20 5.17
CA LEU A 437 -13.25 7.01 6.00
C LEU A 437 -14.37 6.14 6.60
N SER A 438 -14.90 5.19 5.83
CA SER A 438 -15.85 4.19 6.31
C SER A 438 -15.21 3.28 7.38
N ASP A 439 -13.99 2.80 7.13
CA ASP A 439 -13.22 1.95 8.04
C ASP A 439 -12.81 2.70 9.32
N MET A 440 -12.46 3.98 9.21
CA MET A 440 -12.26 4.86 10.37
C MET A 440 -13.53 4.87 11.23
N LEU A 441 -14.69 5.17 10.66
CA LEU A 441 -15.94 5.20 11.42
C LEU A 441 -16.33 3.81 11.96
N LEU A 442 -16.01 2.72 11.26
CA LEU A 442 -16.16 1.35 11.76
C LEU A 442 -15.35 1.14 13.04
N VAL A 443 -14.05 1.45 13.03
CA VAL A 443 -13.18 1.33 14.20
C VAL A 443 -13.69 2.22 15.33
N GLU A 444 -13.96 3.50 15.06
CA GLU A 444 -14.42 4.45 16.08
C GLU A 444 -15.76 4.06 16.70
N ALA A 445 -16.68 3.49 15.91
CA ALA A 445 -17.94 2.98 16.41
C ALA A 445 -17.75 1.78 17.34
N ILE A 446 -16.86 0.84 16.99
CA ILE A 446 -16.52 -0.31 17.84
C ILE A 446 -15.89 0.17 19.15
N LEU A 447 -14.89 1.05 19.08
CA LEU A 447 -14.20 1.58 20.27
C LEU A 447 -15.16 2.38 21.17
N THR A 448 -16.08 3.15 20.58
CA THR A 448 -17.10 3.89 21.34
C THR A 448 -18.10 2.95 22.02
N LEU A 449 -18.59 1.92 21.34
CA LEU A 449 -19.54 0.97 21.94
C LEU A 449 -18.93 0.12 23.04
N THR A 450 -17.66 -0.25 22.89
CA THR A 450 -16.97 -1.16 23.80
C THR A 450 -16.17 -0.44 24.87
N GLN A 451 -15.97 0.88 24.72
CA GLN A 451 -15.07 1.69 25.54
C GLN A 451 -13.64 1.12 25.59
N THR A 452 -13.23 0.42 24.52
CA THR A 452 -11.91 -0.20 24.38
C THR A 452 -10.87 0.87 24.04
N THR A 453 -9.75 0.88 24.75
CA THR A 453 -8.59 1.74 24.42
C THR A 453 -7.75 1.12 23.30
N LEU A 454 -6.91 1.91 22.61
CA LEU A 454 -5.99 1.36 21.60
C LEU A 454 -5.03 0.33 22.20
N GLU A 455 -4.58 0.52 23.44
CA GLU A 455 -3.72 -0.44 24.14
C GLU A 455 -4.43 -1.77 24.41
N SER A 456 -5.70 -1.72 24.81
CA SER A 456 -6.51 -2.92 25.01
C SER A 456 -6.75 -3.66 23.69
N TRP A 457 -7.07 -2.93 22.61
CA TRP A 457 -7.17 -3.49 21.27
C TRP A 457 -5.83 -4.10 20.81
N ASP A 458 -4.71 -3.41 21.01
CA ASP A 458 -3.39 -3.93 20.67
C ASP A 458 -3.07 -5.22 21.45
N SER A 459 -3.46 -5.28 22.72
CA SER A 459 -3.20 -6.43 23.59
C SER A 459 -3.93 -7.71 23.20
N ALA A 460 -4.92 -7.66 22.30
CA ALA A 460 -5.67 -8.84 21.83
C ALA A 460 -4.74 -9.94 21.30
N TYR A 461 -3.65 -9.55 20.64
CA TYR A 461 -2.53 -10.42 20.30
C TYR A 461 -1.27 -9.60 20.00
N LYS A 462 -0.10 -10.17 20.30
CA LYS A 462 1.19 -9.54 20.00
C LYS A 462 1.69 -9.99 18.63
N ASN A 463 1.94 -9.04 17.74
CA ASN A 463 2.59 -9.30 16.45
C ASN A 463 3.96 -9.95 16.67
N LEU A 464 4.29 -10.91 15.80
CA LEU A 464 5.66 -11.37 15.65
C LEU A 464 6.52 -10.21 15.12
N PRO A 465 7.75 -10.01 15.63
CA PRO A 465 8.78 -9.24 14.94
C PRO A 465 8.83 -9.61 13.46
N ASN A 466 8.67 -8.62 12.58
CA ASN A 466 8.57 -8.83 11.14
C ASN A 466 9.30 -7.71 10.37
N LEU A 467 9.75 -8.05 9.16
CA LEU A 467 10.42 -7.13 8.24
C LEU A 467 9.88 -7.34 6.83
N GLN A 468 9.76 -6.25 6.08
CA GLN A 468 9.47 -6.27 4.64
C GLN A 468 10.56 -5.50 3.90
N VAL A 469 11.35 -6.20 3.10
CA VAL A 469 12.51 -5.64 2.39
C VAL A 469 12.26 -5.72 0.88
N LYS A 470 12.66 -4.66 0.17
CA LYS A 470 12.71 -4.64 -1.30
C LYS A 470 14.13 -4.99 -1.75
N VAL A 471 14.26 -5.90 -2.70
CA VAL A 471 15.55 -6.26 -3.31
C VAL A 471 15.45 -6.09 -4.82
N LYS A 472 16.35 -5.28 -5.38
CA LYS A 472 16.50 -5.11 -6.82
C LYS A 472 17.15 -6.37 -7.41
N VAL A 473 16.59 -6.84 -8.52
CA VAL A 473 17.06 -8.04 -9.24
C VAL A 473 17.18 -7.71 -10.72
N THR A 474 17.95 -8.51 -11.46
CA THR A 474 18.14 -8.32 -12.90
C THR A 474 16.85 -8.54 -13.70
N ASP A 475 16.06 -9.55 -13.34
CA ASP A 475 14.75 -9.79 -13.90
C ASP A 475 13.81 -10.33 -12.82
N LYS A 476 12.80 -9.56 -12.43
CA LYS A 476 11.81 -10.01 -11.44
C LYS A 476 10.87 -11.09 -11.97
N ASN A 477 10.71 -11.23 -13.28
CA ASN A 477 9.68 -12.11 -13.86
C ASN A 477 10.04 -13.60 -13.76
N ILE A 478 11.30 -13.93 -13.45
CA ILE A 478 11.73 -15.30 -13.15
C ILE A 478 11.14 -15.80 -11.81
N PHE A 479 10.75 -14.88 -10.91
CA PHE A 479 10.17 -15.22 -9.62
C PHE A 479 8.68 -15.49 -9.76
N LYS A 480 8.30 -16.77 -9.80
CA LYS A 480 6.90 -17.20 -9.93
C LYS A 480 6.37 -17.65 -8.58
N ALA A 481 5.63 -16.77 -7.92
CA ALA A 481 4.97 -17.06 -6.65
C ALA A 481 3.76 -17.98 -6.85
N ILE A 482 3.49 -18.83 -5.86
CA ILE A 482 2.39 -19.80 -5.82
C ILE A 482 1.79 -19.86 -4.41
N LYS A 483 0.66 -20.57 -4.27
CA LYS A 483 -0.05 -20.77 -3.00
C LYS A 483 -0.30 -19.44 -2.28
N ALA A 484 -1.02 -18.53 -2.95
CA ALA A 484 -1.34 -17.20 -2.40
C ALA A 484 -0.09 -16.42 -1.97
N ASP A 485 0.92 -16.38 -2.85
CA ASP A 485 2.21 -15.73 -2.64
C ASP A 485 3.08 -16.25 -1.47
N THR A 486 2.71 -17.37 -0.83
CA THR A 486 3.45 -17.89 0.35
C THR A 486 4.69 -18.71 -0.02
N GLU A 487 4.79 -19.19 -1.26
CA GLU A 487 5.90 -20.00 -1.76
C GLU A 487 6.28 -19.56 -3.19
N LEU A 488 7.50 -19.86 -3.62
CA LEU A 488 7.97 -19.74 -5.00
C LEU A 488 7.98 -21.11 -5.69
N ALA A 489 7.41 -21.17 -6.89
CA ALA A 489 7.62 -22.28 -7.83
C ALA A 489 8.97 -22.14 -8.54
N GLU A 490 9.30 -20.92 -8.96
CA GLU A 490 10.53 -20.59 -9.67
C GLU A 490 11.14 -19.31 -9.08
N PRO A 491 12.48 -19.21 -8.95
CA PRO A 491 13.44 -20.31 -9.05
C PRO A 491 13.32 -21.27 -7.84
N ALA A 492 13.27 -22.58 -8.07
CA ALA A 492 12.97 -23.57 -7.03
C ALA A 492 14.03 -23.62 -5.91
N GLU A 493 15.28 -23.29 -6.24
CA GLU A 493 16.40 -23.16 -5.30
C GLU A 493 16.17 -22.06 -4.26
N VAL A 494 15.48 -20.97 -4.61
CA VAL A 494 15.16 -19.89 -3.67
C VAL A 494 14.21 -20.42 -2.60
N GLN A 495 13.15 -21.13 -2.99
CA GLN A 495 12.22 -21.71 -2.02
C GLN A 495 12.89 -22.78 -1.14
N LYS A 496 13.78 -23.61 -1.70
CA LYS A 496 14.57 -24.57 -0.93
C LYS A 496 15.46 -23.86 0.11
N PHE A 497 16.10 -22.76 -0.28
CA PHE A 497 16.92 -21.95 0.63
C PHE A 497 16.07 -21.37 1.76
N ILE A 498 14.93 -20.73 1.44
CA ILE A 498 13.99 -20.18 2.43
C ILE A 498 13.53 -21.27 3.42
N ASN A 499 13.09 -22.42 2.91
CA ASN A 499 12.63 -23.53 3.75
C ASN A 499 13.71 -24.05 4.71
N ASN A 500 14.98 -23.99 4.32
CA ASN A 500 16.10 -24.36 5.18
C ASN A 500 16.41 -23.28 6.23
N GLN A 501 16.31 -22.00 5.88
CA GLN A 501 16.53 -20.91 6.84
C GLN A 501 15.43 -20.84 7.90
N VAL A 502 14.17 -20.97 7.50
CA VAL A 502 13.01 -20.87 8.41
C VAL A 502 13.06 -21.92 9.52
N LYS A 503 13.57 -23.13 9.26
CA LYS A 503 13.69 -24.20 10.27
C LYS A 503 14.61 -23.86 11.44
N ASN A 504 15.49 -22.88 11.27
CA ASN A 504 16.46 -22.50 12.31
C ASN A 504 15.85 -21.60 13.40
N TYR A 505 14.61 -21.13 13.23
CA TYR A 505 14.01 -20.12 14.07
C TYR A 505 12.58 -20.49 14.49
N SER A 506 12.19 -20.10 15.69
CA SER A 506 10.87 -20.43 16.24
C SER A 506 9.76 -19.54 15.68
N ARG A 507 8.61 -20.14 15.35
CA ARG A 507 7.46 -19.46 14.73
C ARG A 507 7.85 -18.62 13.50
N ALA A 508 8.91 -19.02 12.80
CA ALA A 508 9.41 -18.26 11.68
C ALA A 508 8.64 -18.54 10.40
N ARG A 509 8.51 -17.51 9.57
CA ARG A 509 7.95 -17.58 8.23
C ARG A 509 8.65 -16.57 7.35
N CYS A 510 8.95 -16.95 6.12
CA CYS A 510 9.54 -16.06 5.13
C CYS A 510 9.03 -16.45 3.75
N PHE A 511 8.76 -15.46 2.91
CA PHE A 511 8.39 -15.67 1.52
C PHE A 511 8.93 -14.53 0.64
N VAL A 512 8.97 -14.80 -0.66
CA VAL A 512 9.49 -13.89 -1.67
C VAL A 512 8.51 -13.84 -2.83
N ARG A 513 8.23 -12.64 -3.35
CA ARG A 513 7.38 -12.46 -4.53
C ARG A 513 7.85 -11.28 -5.39
N PRO A 514 7.62 -11.30 -6.72
CA PRO A 514 7.87 -10.13 -7.55
C PRO A 514 6.92 -8.98 -7.17
N SER A 515 7.43 -7.74 -7.24
CA SER A 515 6.57 -6.55 -7.13
C SER A 515 5.77 -6.34 -8.41
N GLY A 516 4.47 -6.07 -8.27
CA GLY A 516 3.60 -5.77 -9.41
C GLY A 516 3.81 -4.36 -9.97
N THR A 517 4.38 -3.45 -9.19
CA THR A 517 4.49 -2.01 -9.48
C THR A 517 5.92 -1.51 -9.65
N GLU A 518 6.91 -2.27 -9.19
CA GLU A 518 8.32 -1.88 -9.15
C GLU A 518 9.18 -3.01 -9.72
N ASP A 519 10.38 -2.70 -10.24
CA ASP A 519 11.32 -3.72 -10.75
C ASP A 519 12.19 -4.31 -9.62
N VAL A 520 11.51 -4.91 -8.64
CA VAL A 520 12.10 -5.49 -7.43
C VAL A 520 11.34 -6.74 -7.03
N VAL A 521 11.97 -7.60 -6.22
CA VAL A 521 11.27 -8.62 -5.43
C VAL A 521 11.05 -8.10 -4.01
N ARG A 522 9.94 -8.50 -3.40
CA ARG A 522 9.61 -8.22 -2.00
C ARG A 522 9.88 -9.47 -1.18
N ILE A 523 10.59 -9.28 -0.07
CA ILE A 523 10.94 -10.32 0.87
C ILE A 523 10.26 -9.96 2.18
N TYR A 524 9.42 -10.86 2.67
CA TYR A 524 8.82 -10.74 3.99
C TYR A 524 9.41 -11.80 4.90
N SER A 525 9.69 -11.44 6.15
CA SER A 525 10.04 -12.41 7.19
C SER A 525 9.41 -12.03 8.53
N GLU A 526 9.11 -13.05 9.33
CA GLU A 526 8.74 -12.92 10.73
C GLU A 526 9.36 -14.06 11.54
N ALA A 527 9.60 -13.84 12.83
CA ALA A 527 10.07 -14.85 13.79
C ALA A 527 9.64 -14.49 15.23
N LEU A 528 9.85 -15.40 16.19
CA LEU A 528 9.48 -15.17 17.59
C LEU A 528 10.19 -13.94 18.20
N THR A 529 11.46 -13.72 17.87
CA THR A 529 12.26 -12.60 18.40
C THR A 529 12.82 -11.71 17.28
N GLN A 530 13.08 -10.44 17.61
CA GLN A 530 13.64 -9.47 16.68
C GLN A 530 15.00 -9.92 16.11
N PRO A 531 15.98 -10.39 16.92
CA PRO A 531 17.27 -10.82 16.38
C PRO A 531 17.19 -12.05 15.48
N GLU A 532 16.26 -12.97 15.73
CA GLU A 532 16.02 -14.13 14.85
C GLU A 532 15.44 -13.69 13.50
N ASN A 533 14.45 -12.78 13.53
CA ASN A 533 13.85 -12.26 12.32
C ASN A 533 14.85 -11.47 11.46
N GLU A 534 15.69 -10.63 12.08
CA GLU A 534 16.75 -9.90 11.37
C GLU A 534 17.75 -10.83 10.69
N LYS A 535 18.17 -11.91 11.37
CA LYS A 535 19.05 -12.93 10.79
C LYS A 535 18.40 -13.65 9.62
N LEU A 536 17.14 -14.07 9.75
CA LEU A 536 16.37 -14.71 8.69
C LEU A 536 16.24 -13.79 7.47
N SER A 537 15.80 -12.55 7.69
CA SER A 537 15.63 -11.53 6.64
C SER A 537 16.94 -11.29 5.89
N LYS A 538 18.02 -11.04 6.64
CA LYS A 538 19.35 -10.78 6.08
C LYS A 538 19.84 -11.95 5.22
N ALA A 539 19.73 -13.19 5.73
CA ALA A 539 20.19 -14.37 5.00
C ALA A 539 19.46 -14.55 3.66
N VAL A 540 18.14 -14.36 3.62
CA VAL A 540 17.35 -14.49 2.38
C VAL A 540 17.62 -13.32 1.43
N CYS A 541 17.75 -12.09 1.93
CA CYS A 541 18.10 -10.92 1.11
C CYS A 541 19.48 -11.07 0.47
N GLU A 542 20.50 -11.46 1.23
CA GLU A 542 21.85 -11.67 0.72
C GLU A 542 21.90 -12.78 -0.33
N TYR A 543 21.21 -13.90 -0.09
CA TYR A 543 21.11 -14.97 -1.08
C TYR A 543 20.53 -14.47 -2.41
N ILE A 544 19.43 -13.72 -2.37
CA ILE A 544 18.81 -13.18 -3.58
C ILE A 544 19.72 -12.17 -4.29
N ARG A 545 20.33 -11.25 -3.55
CA ARG A 545 21.26 -10.27 -4.13
C ARG A 545 22.44 -10.94 -4.83
N LEU A 546 23.04 -11.95 -4.20
CA LEU A 546 24.20 -12.65 -4.74
C LEU A 546 23.89 -13.49 -5.98
N GLN A 547 22.69 -14.07 -6.06
CA GLN A 547 22.31 -14.97 -7.16
C GLN A 547 21.59 -14.24 -8.31
N PHE A 548 20.85 -13.18 -8.02
CA PHE A 548 19.92 -12.53 -8.96
C PHE A 548 20.05 -11.00 -9.01
N GLY A 549 20.96 -10.40 -8.25
CA GLY A 549 21.21 -8.95 -8.27
C GLY A 549 22.10 -8.55 -9.45
N ASN A 550 22.04 -7.27 -9.83
CA ASN A 550 22.98 -6.71 -10.80
C ASN A 550 24.38 -6.59 -10.15
N ILE A 551 25.41 -7.15 -10.78
CA ILE A 551 26.82 -7.05 -10.33
C ILE A 551 27.41 -5.65 -10.60
N GLU A 552 26.67 -4.77 -11.28
CA GLU A 552 27.08 -3.37 -11.43
C GLU A 552 26.82 -2.61 -10.12
N SER A 553 27.92 -2.27 -9.45
CA SER A 553 28.08 -1.36 -8.31
C SER A 553 26.80 -0.62 -7.87
N GLU A 554 26.25 -1.02 -6.73
CA GLU A 554 25.21 -0.25 -6.04
C GLU A 554 25.74 1.16 -5.72
N SER A 555 25.29 2.15 -6.50
CA SER A 555 25.25 3.55 -6.08
C SER A 555 24.03 3.72 -5.17
N PHE A 556 24.28 4.08 -3.91
CA PHE A 556 23.23 4.54 -3.01
C PHE A 556 22.76 5.93 -3.47
N GLU A 557 21.54 6.04 -3.99
CA GLU A 557 20.86 7.34 -4.06
C GLU A 557 20.31 7.68 -2.67
N LYS A 558 21.01 8.58 -1.97
CA LYS A 558 20.41 9.45 -0.95
C LYS A 558 20.02 10.75 -1.65
N SER A 559 18.74 11.11 -1.62
CA SER A 559 18.32 12.49 -1.78
C SER A 559 18.53 13.21 -0.45
N ASP A 560 19.67 13.86 -0.30
CA ASP A 560 19.80 15.19 0.33
C ASP A 560 21.27 15.62 0.23
N GLY A 561 21.47 16.89 -0.12
CA GLY A 561 22.76 17.46 -0.47
C GLY A 561 23.78 17.39 0.67
N ALA A 562 24.65 16.39 0.62
CA ALA A 562 26.02 16.43 1.11
C ALA A 562 26.78 15.29 0.40
N VAL A 563 27.79 15.63 -0.39
CA VAL A 563 28.66 14.63 -1.02
C VAL A 563 29.54 14.03 0.08
N SER A 564 29.19 12.83 0.56
CA SER A 564 30.12 11.97 1.29
C SER A 564 30.50 10.78 0.42
N ILE A 565 31.79 10.69 0.08
CA ILE A 565 32.36 9.57 -0.65
C ILE A 565 32.71 8.50 0.39
N THR A 566 31.78 7.61 0.70
CA THR A 566 32.06 6.42 1.52
C THR A 566 32.05 5.18 0.62
N ARG A 567 33.21 4.74 0.14
CA ARG A 567 33.34 3.43 -0.51
C ARG A 567 33.31 2.35 0.56
N ASN A 568 32.15 1.71 0.74
CA ASN A 568 32.00 0.55 1.60
C ASN A 568 32.63 -0.68 0.93
N VAL A 569 33.79 -1.11 1.43
CA VAL A 569 34.36 -2.44 1.20
C VAL A 569 33.77 -3.39 2.24
N SER A 570 32.47 -3.66 2.15
CA SER A 570 31.77 -4.61 3.03
C SER A 570 31.38 -5.85 2.24
N ASN A 571 32.37 -6.51 1.63
CA ASN A 571 32.20 -7.81 0.98
C ASN A 571 33.45 -8.68 1.16
N VAL A 572 33.67 -9.18 2.38
CA VAL A 572 34.45 -10.41 2.60
C VAL A 572 33.79 -11.18 3.75
N GLN A 573 32.81 -12.04 3.44
CA GLN A 573 32.56 -13.20 4.30
C GLN A 573 33.77 -14.14 4.21
N HIS A 574 34.22 -14.64 5.35
CA HIS A 574 35.35 -15.54 5.53
C HIS A 574 35.45 -16.66 4.47
N ARG A 575 36.30 -16.44 3.46
CA ARG A 575 37.06 -17.48 2.78
C ARG A 575 38.48 -16.97 2.64
N GLY A 576 39.43 -17.65 3.28
CA GLY A 576 40.82 -17.21 3.42
C GLY A 576 41.44 -16.74 2.09
N LEU A 577 41.70 -15.43 2.01
CA LEU A 577 42.51 -14.82 0.97
C LEU A 577 43.96 -15.33 1.10
N LYS A 578 44.45 -16.02 0.06
CA LYS A 578 45.85 -16.45 -0.04
C LYS A 578 46.61 -15.44 -0.88
N ILE A 579 47.37 -14.56 -0.24
CA ILE A 579 48.24 -13.60 -0.92
C ILE A 579 49.63 -14.24 -1.10
N LYS A 580 50.17 -14.22 -2.32
CA LYS A 580 51.55 -14.62 -2.61
C LYS A 580 52.39 -13.38 -2.90
N TYR A 581 53.55 -13.28 -2.27
CA TYR A 581 54.56 -12.27 -2.56
C TYR A 581 55.89 -12.97 -2.87
N ASN A 582 56.52 -12.62 -4.00
CA ASN A 582 57.71 -13.30 -4.54
C ASN A 582 57.61 -14.84 -4.56
N GLY A 583 56.43 -15.36 -4.92
CA GLY A 583 56.21 -16.81 -5.08
C GLY A 583 55.95 -17.60 -3.79
N LYS A 584 56.09 -17.00 -2.60
CA LYS A 584 55.73 -17.65 -1.32
C LYS A 584 54.34 -17.23 -0.84
N LEU A 585 53.60 -18.21 -0.30
CA LEU A 585 52.27 -18.01 0.29
C LEU A 585 52.44 -17.36 1.68
N LEU A 586 51.86 -16.19 1.89
CA LEU A 586 51.77 -15.59 3.22
C LEU A 586 50.57 -16.23 3.93
N ASN A 587 50.82 -17.21 4.81
CA ASN A 587 49.77 -17.87 5.57
C ASN A 587 49.31 -16.98 6.74
N SER A 588 47.99 -16.80 6.85
CA SER A 588 47.23 -16.46 8.07
C SER A 588 47.88 -15.44 9.02
N CYS A 589 47.69 -14.14 8.79
CA CYS A 589 47.91 -13.13 9.83
C CYS A 589 46.76 -12.13 9.86
N ASN A 590 46.10 -12.05 11.03
CA ASN A 590 45.05 -11.11 11.41
C ASN A 590 45.54 -9.66 11.64
N GLN A 591 46.62 -9.21 11.00
CA GLN A 591 47.22 -7.91 11.31
C GLN A 591 47.83 -7.24 10.07
N ILE A 592 46.99 -6.50 9.35
CA ILE A 592 47.41 -5.47 8.39
C ILE A 592 46.80 -4.16 8.91
N GLY A 593 47.63 -3.18 9.24
CA GLY A 593 47.20 -1.84 9.66
C GLY A 593 47.19 -0.87 8.47
N VAL A 594 46.33 0.16 8.54
CA VAL A 594 46.31 1.25 7.54
C VAL A 594 46.90 2.50 8.18
N TRP A 595 47.91 3.09 7.53
CA TRP A 595 48.43 4.41 7.92
C TRP A 595 47.79 5.50 7.08
N VAL A 596 47.47 6.61 7.74
CA VAL A 596 47.07 7.86 7.09
C VAL A 596 48.15 8.91 7.37
N GLN A 597 48.70 9.50 6.32
CA GLN A 597 49.56 10.67 6.41
C GLN A 597 48.89 11.85 5.74
N ILE A 598 48.74 12.95 6.48
CA ILE A 598 48.15 14.20 6.00
C ILE A 598 49.26 15.25 5.94
N ASN A 599 49.48 15.82 4.76
CA ASN A 599 50.42 16.92 4.56
C ASN A 599 49.66 18.17 4.13
N ASN A 600 49.84 19.27 4.86
CA ASN A 600 49.38 20.58 4.43
C ASN A 600 50.46 21.21 3.55
N ARG A 601 50.18 21.42 2.26
CA ARG A 601 51.15 22.01 1.32
C ARG A 601 51.36 23.51 1.54
N SER A 602 50.36 24.19 2.11
CA SER A 602 50.42 25.63 2.38
C SER A 602 51.26 25.97 3.61
N THR A 603 51.26 25.10 4.64
CA THR A 603 51.98 25.34 5.91
C THR A 603 53.19 24.43 6.13
N GLY A 604 53.36 23.37 5.33
CA GLY A 604 54.46 22.40 5.45
C GLY A 604 54.28 21.38 6.59
N THR A 605 53.16 21.42 7.30
CA THR A 605 52.88 20.56 8.46
C THR A 605 52.56 19.12 8.02
N LYS A 606 53.11 18.12 8.73
CA LYS A 606 52.89 16.69 8.48
C LYS A 606 52.41 15.97 9.73
N THR A 607 51.30 15.24 9.63
CA THR A 607 50.76 14.42 10.73
C THR A 607 50.59 12.98 10.26
N LYS A 608 50.92 12.01 11.12
CA LYS A 608 50.86 10.57 10.83
C LYS A 608 50.09 9.83 11.94
N SER A 609 49.13 9.00 11.55
CA SER A 609 48.33 8.19 12.49
C SER A 609 48.16 6.75 12.00
N ILE A 610 48.10 5.81 12.95
CA ILE A 610 47.87 4.37 12.71
C ILE A 610 46.42 4.04 13.01
N ILE A 611 45.72 3.40 12.08
CA ILE A 611 44.41 2.79 12.33
C ILE A 611 44.64 1.28 12.50
N ASN A 612 44.71 0.83 13.75
CA ASN A 612 44.77 -0.59 14.08
C ASN A 612 43.36 -1.10 14.40
N GLY A 613 42.98 -2.22 13.77
CA GLY A 613 41.69 -2.85 13.96
C GLY A 613 41.54 -3.52 15.32
N GLU A 614 40.89 -2.83 16.24
CA GLU A 614 39.86 -3.44 17.09
C GLU A 614 38.55 -2.71 16.82
N THR A 615 37.50 -3.48 16.62
CA THR A 615 36.15 -3.04 16.22
C THR A 615 35.54 -2.05 17.21
N GLU A 616 35.65 -0.76 16.90
CA GLU A 616 34.64 0.24 17.24
C GLU A 616 34.10 0.81 15.92
N ILE A 617 32.82 0.54 15.66
CA ILE A 617 32.09 1.14 14.55
C ILE A 617 31.77 2.56 15.00
N PHE A 618 32.59 3.51 14.57
CA PHE A 618 32.24 4.92 14.67
C PHE A 618 30.97 5.17 13.85
N SER A 619 30.00 5.85 14.48
CA SER A 619 28.80 6.38 13.84
C SER A 619 29.20 7.28 12.66
N PRO A 620 28.37 7.51 11.63
CA PRO A 620 28.64 8.46 10.54
C PRO A 620 28.94 9.91 10.99
N SER A 621 28.84 10.21 12.29
CA SER A 621 29.22 11.47 12.92
C SER A 621 30.68 11.54 13.38
N ASP A 622 31.38 10.41 13.45
CA ASP A 622 32.68 10.28 14.11
C ASP A 622 33.74 9.80 13.11
N ASP A 623 33.79 10.43 11.93
CA ASP A 623 34.89 10.24 10.99
C ASP A 623 36.15 10.89 11.60
N PRO A 624 37.25 10.16 11.88
CA PRO A 624 38.48 10.75 12.39
C PRO A 624 39.10 11.78 11.42
N LEU A 625 38.62 11.87 10.17
CA LEU A 625 38.93 12.97 9.25
C LEU A 625 38.12 14.26 9.54
N ASP A 626 36.89 14.15 10.03
CA ASP A 626 36.04 15.32 10.32
C ASP A 626 36.57 16.11 11.52
N GLU A 627 37.07 15.45 12.56
CA GLU A 627 37.71 16.14 13.69
C GLU A 627 38.97 16.94 13.29
N TYR A 628 39.64 16.57 12.18
CA TYR A 628 40.85 17.25 11.71
C TYR A 628 40.59 18.38 10.70
N LEU A 629 39.41 18.40 10.06
CA LEU A 629 39.10 19.32 8.96
C LEU A 629 38.10 20.43 9.33
N VAL A 630 37.44 20.34 10.49
CA VAL A 630 36.56 21.41 10.99
C VAL A 630 37.39 22.63 11.41
N GLY A 631 37.19 23.75 10.71
CA GLY A 631 37.75 25.06 11.08
C GLY A 631 39.02 25.51 10.31
N LYS A 632 39.36 24.88 9.18
CA LYS A 632 40.50 25.30 8.33
C LYS A 632 40.06 26.09 7.10
N ASP A 633 40.94 26.97 6.64
CA ASP A 633 40.65 28.03 5.66
C ASP A 633 40.45 27.46 4.24
N LYS A 634 39.50 28.01 3.47
CA LYS A 634 39.03 27.47 2.17
C LYS A 634 40.05 27.55 1.02
N ASN A 635 41.27 28.01 1.28
CA ASN A 635 42.32 28.21 0.27
C ASN A 635 43.55 27.31 0.49
N GLU A 636 43.50 26.34 1.42
CA GLU A 636 44.62 25.45 1.70
C GLU A 636 44.62 24.17 0.84
N LYS A 637 45.80 23.75 0.37
CA LYS A 637 45.98 22.53 -0.43
C LYS A 637 46.50 21.39 0.43
N TRP A 638 45.86 20.23 0.36
CA TRP A 638 46.14 19.09 1.24
C TRP A 638 46.45 17.83 0.43
N ASP A 639 47.47 17.09 0.89
CA ASP A 639 47.74 15.73 0.40
C ASP A 639 47.41 14.72 1.48
N VAL A 640 46.62 13.71 1.11
CA VAL A 640 46.35 12.56 1.96
C VAL A 640 46.95 11.33 1.29
N GLN A 641 47.89 10.68 1.98
CA GLN A 641 48.48 9.42 1.53
C GLN A 641 47.99 8.28 2.41
N LEU A 642 47.46 7.23 1.77
CA LEU A 642 47.07 5.99 2.40
C LEU A 642 48.06 4.89 2.01
N ALA A 643 48.63 4.21 3.00
CA ALA A 643 49.58 3.12 2.77
C ALA A 643 49.27 1.93 3.67
N PHE A 644 49.42 0.73 3.11
CA PHE A 644 49.46 -0.51 3.86
C PHE A 644 50.87 -0.72 4.40
N VAL A 645 50.98 -1.10 5.67
CA VAL A 645 52.26 -1.43 6.31
C VAL A 645 52.28 -2.90 6.71
N ASP A 646 53.48 -3.46 6.70
CA ASP A 646 53.71 -4.77 7.31
C ASP A 646 53.73 -4.68 8.84
N ILE A 647 53.81 -5.85 9.49
CA ILE A 647 53.85 -5.99 10.96
C ILE A 647 55.03 -5.27 11.64
N ASN A 648 56.04 -4.84 10.86
CA ASN A 648 57.21 -4.12 11.36
C ASN A 648 57.10 -2.60 11.09
N GLY A 649 55.96 -2.13 10.55
CA GLY A 649 55.74 -0.73 10.23
C GLY A 649 56.47 -0.26 8.96
N ASN A 650 57.00 -1.17 8.15
CA ASN A 650 57.69 -0.81 6.93
C ASN A 650 56.67 -0.44 5.84
N TRP A 651 56.92 0.68 5.17
CA TRP A 651 56.10 1.20 4.08
C TRP A 651 56.33 0.39 2.79
N ASP A 652 55.27 -0.15 2.20
CA ASP A 652 55.30 -0.59 0.81
C ASP A 652 54.72 0.51 -0.09
N SER A 653 55.61 1.31 -0.68
CA SER A 653 55.25 2.40 -1.59
C SER A 653 54.58 1.93 -2.89
N LYS A 654 54.54 0.61 -3.17
CA LYS A 654 53.90 0.06 -4.38
C LYS A 654 52.41 -0.23 -4.20
N LEU A 655 51.90 -0.24 -2.97
CA LEU A 655 50.49 -0.49 -2.64
C LEU A 655 49.73 0.76 -2.18
N GLY A 656 50.43 1.89 -1.99
CA GLY A 656 49.82 3.15 -1.56
C GLY A 656 49.12 3.88 -2.71
N GLN A 657 47.94 4.44 -2.43
CA GLN A 657 47.28 5.40 -3.32
C GLN A 657 47.40 6.80 -2.73
N ASN A 658 47.81 7.74 -3.57
CA ASN A 658 47.88 9.16 -3.23
C ASN A 658 46.59 9.83 -3.66
N TYR A 659 45.96 10.52 -2.72
CA TYR A 659 44.80 11.35 -3.00
C TYR A 659 45.18 12.82 -2.81
N HIS A 660 44.95 13.61 -3.85
CA HIS A 660 45.19 15.05 -3.84
C HIS A 660 43.87 15.76 -3.69
N PHE A 661 43.73 16.55 -2.63
CA PHE A 661 42.55 17.35 -2.38
C PHE A 661 42.91 18.83 -2.48
N SER A 662 42.18 19.55 -3.32
CA SER A 662 42.15 21.01 -3.31
C SER A 662 40.76 21.37 -2.83
N PHE A 663 40.68 22.02 -1.67
CA PHE A 663 39.43 22.58 -1.17
C PHE A 663 39.15 23.93 -1.83
#